data_AF-A0A7S1Q7Z1-F1
#
_entry.id   AF-A0A7S1Q7Z1-F1
#
_cell.length_a   1.000
_cell.length_b   1.000
_cell.length_c   1.000
_cell.angle_alpha   90.00
_cell.angle_beta   90.00
_cell.angle_gamma   90.00
#
_symmetry.space_group_name_H-M   'P 1'
#
loop_
_entity.id
_entity.type
_entity.pdbx_description
1 polymer ?
#
loop_
_entity_poly.entity_id
_entity_poly.type
_entity_poly.pdbx_seq_one_letter_code
_entity_poly.pdbx_strand_id
1 'polypeptide(L)'
;FMRVFMYGAAWLTRQAVVVVCGFHCTHPIPSMALVARMAPFMRVFMWTCGIQAAIAGKHLAALGIEGDTICGDPGIWRILTSDTSVEGVENIKWSLITAKADHYISSQKAAIKTLEAEIQGLDASIQAATEKEKAAPTTTQQLTELVHAASVIFGGVPPAQSSMCGKPRMQPRMQRGAYRKSQEAFKAAAAQLFNGEARFAGDFLQVCRDLLIGKQAEEGNYCVQLCQLFKDEAQQLSDASVGELGGKTSEDLVKQRAAAVEAVSAAKSEIVSCEKAQGSFSELEAHITGLKGTSNKRFDQVRDAEFALEDSRWELADLEELIDQQDAIMQETLEKLQRANVDVSAAKQAVDASMVQEKKLKSRVAETEATLVSTADKLTAAKKADKVVEHLRGAVSAIAQKMHFLFDQAVLTPVRDLGINEGLDLDDYFYADPSALKSGGMVRATVDSLDTFCKGDAKKAFDAVADQIDLSPLCRIGDAAKIKLEVSAAVEGKVKSVRESIEQVKSWMDPFKGQERFTSEQIADFVAKGEPEGLRKVKGVYGSAGFYQYLKGWEIRGQFLQLIAKLKDVIGALDSSSSTLEAEMKKLHDELKDATEARETAENRLSQAGQIQGITEDIREMVQEKLDAMHEMSSKIKLSIEELERALEIARKNYAAARQAIQDAFKDATSFLESLPKEDPSVMLEAASAWTQQQVMTLKAELQSARIAHQAVKAKMAIARDD
;
A
#
# COMPACT_ATOMS: atom_id res chain seq x y z
N PHE A 1 21.27 -14.33 -20.56
CA PHE A 1 22.19 -14.32 -19.40
C PHE A 1 21.53 -14.85 -18.12
N MET A 2 20.37 -14.34 -17.70
CA MET A 2 19.65 -14.80 -16.50
C MET A 2 19.15 -16.26 -16.58
N ARG A 3 18.76 -16.75 -17.78
CA ARG A 3 18.45 -18.19 -18.00
C ARG A 3 19.67 -19.09 -17.83
N VAL A 4 20.87 -18.65 -18.21
CA VAL A 4 22.11 -19.42 -18.04
C VAL A 4 22.51 -19.48 -16.56
N PHE A 5 22.22 -18.41 -15.80
CA PHE A 5 22.49 -18.33 -14.36
C PHE A 5 21.56 -19.22 -13.52
N MET A 6 20.26 -19.28 -13.85
CA MET A 6 19.31 -20.15 -13.13
C MET A 6 19.52 -21.63 -13.43
N TYR A 7 19.86 -22.01 -14.66
CA TYR A 7 20.20 -23.40 -14.98
C TYR A 7 21.55 -23.83 -14.36
N GLY A 8 22.52 -22.90 -14.24
CA GLY A 8 23.80 -23.16 -13.57
C GLY A 8 23.66 -23.39 -12.05
N ALA A 9 22.81 -22.60 -11.38
CA ALA A 9 22.57 -22.73 -9.93
C ALA A 9 21.77 -23.99 -9.57
N ALA A 10 20.80 -24.38 -10.40
CA ALA A 10 20.05 -25.63 -10.25
C ALA A 10 20.88 -26.89 -10.56
N TRP A 11 21.89 -26.77 -11.44
CA TRP A 11 22.82 -27.86 -11.75
C TRP A 11 23.87 -28.06 -10.63
N LEU A 12 24.37 -26.98 -10.03
CA LEU A 12 25.33 -27.04 -8.92
C LEU A 12 24.71 -27.54 -7.60
N THR A 13 23.44 -27.20 -7.32
CA THR A 13 22.72 -27.72 -6.14
C THR A 13 22.34 -29.19 -6.28
N ARG A 14 22.07 -29.68 -7.51
CA ARG A 14 21.87 -31.11 -7.76
C ARG A 14 23.15 -31.94 -7.64
N GLN A 15 24.32 -31.40 -7.96
CA GLN A 15 25.59 -32.11 -7.75
C GLN A 15 26.05 -32.08 -6.29
N ALA A 16 25.79 -31.01 -5.54
CA ALA A 16 26.16 -30.93 -4.12
C ALA A 16 25.41 -31.94 -3.24
N VAL A 17 24.18 -32.33 -3.60
CA VAL A 17 23.39 -33.33 -2.86
C VAL A 17 23.75 -34.78 -3.24
N VAL A 18 24.35 -35.02 -4.41
CA VAL A 18 24.77 -36.37 -4.84
C VAL A 18 26.18 -36.74 -4.35
N VAL A 19 26.98 -35.79 -3.88
CA VAL A 19 28.36 -36.05 -3.42
C VAL A 19 28.46 -36.56 -1.96
N VAL A 20 27.35 -36.65 -1.22
CA VAL A 20 27.34 -37.18 0.18
C VAL A 20 26.93 -38.67 0.27
N CYS A 21 26.54 -39.32 -0.83
CA CYS A 21 26.23 -40.75 -0.82
C CYS A 21 26.89 -41.50 -2.00
N GLY A 22 27.87 -42.35 -1.69
CA GLY A 22 28.26 -43.49 -2.53
C GLY A 22 29.51 -43.31 -3.39
N PHE A 23 30.67 -43.59 -2.81
CA PHE A 23 31.90 -43.91 -3.55
C PHE A 23 31.80 -45.34 -4.12
N HIS A 24 31.83 -45.52 -5.44
CA HIS A 24 32.48 -46.64 -6.14
C HIS A 24 32.84 -46.27 -7.59
N CYS A 25 34.15 -46.09 -7.80
CA CYS A 25 34.97 -46.47 -8.96
C CYS A 25 34.71 -45.97 -10.41
N THR A 26 35.82 -45.45 -10.97
CA THR A 26 36.34 -45.45 -12.36
C THR A 26 35.95 -44.35 -13.36
N HIS A 27 36.80 -43.30 -13.50
CA HIS A 27 37.45 -42.80 -14.74
C HIS A 27 38.21 -41.45 -14.51
N PRO A 28 39.11 -41.00 -15.40
CA PRO A 28 40.35 -40.31 -15.01
C PRO A 28 40.23 -38.77 -14.87
N ILE A 29 41.11 -38.26 -14.00
CA ILE A 29 41.28 -36.86 -13.59
C ILE A 29 41.88 -36.00 -14.73
N PRO A 30 41.33 -34.82 -15.06
CA PRO A 30 42.05 -33.82 -15.84
C PRO A 30 42.97 -32.96 -14.96
N SER A 31 44.10 -32.59 -15.53
CA SER A 31 45.27 -31.95 -14.90
C SER A 31 44.98 -30.80 -13.92
N MET A 32 45.62 -30.85 -12.75
CA MET A 32 45.60 -29.80 -11.68
C MET A 32 46.16 -28.42 -12.10
N ALA A 33 46.68 -28.26 -13.31
CA ALA A 33 47.27 -26.99 -13.76
C ALA A 33 46.23 -25.88 -14.06
N LEU A 34 44.98 -26.23 -14.37
CA LEU A 34 43.92 -25.26 -14.66
C LEU A 34 43.33 -24.63 -13.38
N VAL A 35 43.27 -25.40 -12.29
CA VAL A 35 42.72 -24.97 -11.00
C VAL A 35 43.65 -23.97 -10.30
N ALA A 36 44.97 -24.14 -10.44
CA ALA A 36 45.96 -23.23 -9.86
C ALA A 36 45.97 -21.83 -10.50
N ARG A 37 45.58 -21.71 -11.79
CA ARG A 37 45.53 -20.41 -12.50
C ARG A 37 44.26 -19.58 -12.25
N MET A 38 43.18 -20.19 -11.75
CA MET A 38 41.92 -19.50 -11.48
C MET A 38 41.75 -19.02 -10.02
N ALA A 39 42.60 -19.51 -9.10
CA ALA A 39 42.56 -19.16 -7.68
C ALA A 39 42.66 -17.64 -7.37
N PRO A 40 43.51 -16.82 -8.03
CA PRO A 40 43.55 -15.39 -7.75
C PRO A 40 42.32 -14.64 -8.31
N PHE A 41 41.74 -15.10 -9.42
CA PHE A 41 40.51 -14.53 -9.98
C PHE A 41 39.28 -14.83 -9.12
N MET A 42 39.18 -16.05 -8.56
CA MET A 42 38.09 -16.40 -7.63
C MET A 42 38.19 -15.65 -6.31
N ARG A 43 39.40 -15.34 -5.80
CA ARG A 43 39.55 -14.54 -4.57
C ARG A 43 39.13 -13.08 -4.76
N VAL A 44 39.45 -12.46 -5.90
CA VAL A 44 38.98 -11.09 -6.21
C VAL A 44 37.47 -11.07 -6.43
N PHE A 45 36.90 -12.07 -7.12
CA PHE A 45 35.47 -12.17 -7.37
C PHE A 45 34.64 -12.47 -6.10
N MET A 46 35.16 -13.31 -5.18
CA MET A 46 34.52 -13.54 -3.88
C MET A 46 34.64 -12.33 -2.94
N TRP A 47 35.71 -11.54 -3.03
CA TRP A 47 35.88 -10.34 -2.23
C TRP A 47 34.98 -9.19 -2.71
N THR A 48 34.83 -9.00 -4.04
CA THR A 48 33.87 -8.02 -4.59
C THR A 48 32.41 -8.43 -4.38
N CYS A 49 32.06 -9.72 -4.53
CA CYS A 49 30.72 -10.22 -4.19
C CYS A 49 30.43 -10.14 -2.68
N GLY A 50 31.42 -10.38 -1.81
CA GLY A 50 31.27 -10.25 -0.36
C GLY A 50 31.06 -8.80 0.08
N ILE A 51 31.76 -7.85 -0.54
CA ILE A 51 31.59 -6.41 -0.30
C ILE A 51 30.26 -5.91 -0.85
N GLN A 52 29.81 -6.36 -2.04
CA GLN A 52 28.48 -6.03 -2.56
C GLN A 52 27.33 -6.68 -1.78
N ALA A 53 27.50 -7.89 -1.25
CA ALA A 53 26.51 -8.52 -0.37
C ALA A 53 26.44 -7.85 1.02
N ALA A 54 27.58 -7.39 1.55
CA ALA A 54 27.61 -6.66 2.83
C ALA A 54 27.09 -5.21 2.70
N ILE A 55 27.31 -4.56 1.56
CA ILE A 55 26.74 -3.24 1.24
C ILE A 55 25.24 -3.36 0.94
N ALA A 56 24.80 -4.40 0.23
CA ALA A 56 23.37 -4.67 0.03
C ALA A 56 22.66 -5.04 1.34
N GLY A 57 23.29 -5.82 2.22
CA GLY A 57 22.74 -6.16 3.54
C GLY A 57 22.65 -4.96 4.50
N LYS A 58 23.62 -4.04 4.45
CA LYS A 58 23.56 -2.77 5.21
C LYS A 58 22.57 -1.76 4.62
N HIS A 59 22.39 -1.72 3.29
CA HIS A 59 21.35 -0.88 2.68
C HIS A 59 19.94 -1.44 2.88
N LEU A 60 19.73 -2.76 2.87
CA LEU A 60 18.42 -3.37 3.19
C LEU A 60 17.99 -3.14 4.64
N ALA A 61 18.94 -3.14 5.58
CA ALA A 61 18.67 -2.78 6.98
C ALA A 61 18.45 -1.26 7.17
N ALA A 62 19.07 -0.42 6.34
CA ALA A 62 18.86 1.03 6.34
C ALA A 62 17.58 1.47 5.60
N LEU A 63 16.99 0.59 4.77
CA LEU A 63 15.71 0.79 4.08
C LEU A 63 14.49 0.48 4.97
N GLY A 64 14.67 0.22 6.26
CA GLY A 64 13.54 0.13 7.21
C GLY A 64 12.54 -0.99 6.92
N ILE A 65 12.93 -2.06 6.21
CA ILE A 65 12.08 -3.25 6.00
C ILE A 65 12.06 -4.09 7.29
N GLU A 66 11.66 -3.49 8.41
CA GLU A 66 11.19 -4.22 9.58
C GLU A 66 9.71 -4.55 9.34
N GLY A 67 9.48 -5.70 8.70
CA GLY A 67 8.30 -6.58 8.83
C GLY A 67 6.89 -5.98 8.83
N ASP A 68 6.12 -6.28 7.78
CA ASP A 68 4.65 -6.36 7.81
C ASP A 68 3.90 -5.14 8.43
N THR A 69 4.44 -3.93 8.34
CA THR A 69 3.77 -2.74 8.88
C THR A 69 2.88 -2.10 7.83
N ILE A 70 1.63 -1.81 8.17
CA ILE A 70 0.77 -0.91 7.38
C ILE A 70 0.68 0.40 8.15
N CYS A 71 0.92 1.54 7.49
CA CYS A 71 0.96 2.83 8.17
C CYS A 71 1.91 2.79 9.39
N GLY A 72 3.10 2.20 9.22
CA GLY A 72 4.09 2.04 10.29
C GLY A 72 3.67 1.20 11.51
N ASP A 73 2.52 0.51 11.48
CA ASP A 73 2.03 -0.33 12.59
C ASP A 73 1.81 -1.79 12.14
N PRO A 74 2.59 -2.77 12.65
CA PRO A 74 2.38 -4.20 12.34
C PRO A 74 1.07 -4.73 12.94
N GLY A 75 0.49 -4.00 13.89
CA GLY A 75 -0.81 -4.29 14.48
C GLY A 75 -1.96 -4.18 13.48
N ILE A 76 -1.89 -3.30 12.48
CA ILE A 76 -2.92 -3.22 11.43
C ILE A 76 -2.96 -4.53 10.63
N TRP A 77 -1.80 -4.99 10.17
CA TRP A 77 -1.69 -6.27 9.47
C TRP A 77 -2.17 -7.43 10.34
N ARG A 78 -1.79 -7.45 11.62
CA ARG A 78 -2.24 -8.49 12.56
C ARG A 78 -3.76 -8.50 12.72
N ILE A 79 -4.42 -7.33 12.78
CA ILE A 79 -5.89 -7.27 12.87
C ILE A 79 -6.53 -7.82 11.59
N LEU A 80 -5.98 -7.50 10.42
CA LEU A 80 -6.50 -8.00 9.13
C LEU A 80 -6.28 -9.50 8.94
N THR A 81 -5.24 -10.06 9.57
CA THR A 81 -4.81 -11.45 9.36
C THR A 81 -5.08 -12.39 10.54
N SER A 82 -5.47 -11.87 11.71
CA SER A 82 -5.61 -12.68 12.94
C SER A 82 -6.68 -13.76 12.83
N ASP A 83 -7.71 -13.55 12.03
CA ASP A 83 -8.76 -14.52 11.81
C ASP A 83 -8.97 -14.73 10.30
N THR A 84 -8.91 -16.00 9.89
CA THR A 84 -9.10 -16.43 8.51
C THR A 84 -10.49 -17.02 8.27
N SER A 85 -11.32 -17.11 9.31
CA SER A 85 -12.72 -17.50 9.20
C SER A 85 -13.56 -16.36 8.63
N VAL A 86 -14.71 -16.70 8.06
CA VAL A 86 -15.69 -15.72 7.56
C VAL A 86 -16.17 -14.83 8.70
N GLU A 87 -16.49 -15.42 9.85
CA GLU A 87 -16.88 -14.70 11.07
C GLU A 87 -15.77 -13.74 11.54
N GLY A 88 -14.51 -14.15 11.42
CA GLY A 88 -13.35 -13.31 11.66
C GLY A 88 -13.30 -12.08 10.78
N VAL A 89 -13.50 -12.28 9.48
CA VAL A 89 -13.51 -11.20 8.47
C VAL A 89 -14.67 -10.24 8.71
N GLU A 90 -15.86 -10.76 9.02
CA GLU A 90 -17.05 -9.95 9.35
C GLU A 90 -16.94 -9.13 10.63
N ASN A 91 -16.01 -9.51 11.52
CA ASN A 91 -15.81 -8.88 12.81
C ASN A 91 -14.41 -8.23 12.92
N ILE A 92 -13.78 -7.90 11.78
CA ILE A 92 -12.59 -7.06 11.76
C ILE A 92 -12.88 -5.74 12.49
N LYS A 93 -11.95 -5.34 13.36
CA LYS A 93 -12.06 -4.10 14.14
C LYS A 93 -11.67 -2.89 13.30
N TRP A 94 -12.51 -2.54 12.33
CA TRP A 94 -12.26 -1.45 11.37
C TRP A 94 -11.97 -0.10 12.04
N SER A 95 -12.76 0.26 13.06
CA SER A 95 -12.53 1.50 13.82
C SER A 95 -11.14 1.56 14.47
N LEU A 96 -10.58 0.42 14.88
CA LEU A 96 -9.22 0.34 15.41
C LEU A 96 -8.16 0.48 14.31
N ILE A 97 -8.41 -0.08 13.12
CA ILE A 97 -7.53 0.08 11.95
C ILE A 97 -7.49 1.56 11.55
N THR A 98 -8.65 2.18 11.37
CA THR A 98 -8.80 3.59 11.00
C THR A 98 -8.12 4.50 12.03
N ALA A 99 -8.37 4.29 13.33
CA ALA A 99 -7.72 5.07 14.39
C ALA A 99 -6.18 4.93 14.40
N LYS A 100 -5.66 3.74 14.08
CA LYS A 100 -4.21 3.51 13.96
C LYS A 100 -3.62 4.23 12.75
N ALA A 101 -4.28 4.15 11.59
CA ALA A 101 -3.88 4.88 10.39
C ALA A 101 -3.91 6.41 10.61
N ASP A 102 -4.99 6.95 11.19
CA ASP A 102 -5.12 8.37 11.52
C ASP A 102 -4.03 8.85 12.49
N HIS A 103 -3.75 8.05 13.52
CA HIS A 103 -2.67 8.34 14.46
C HIS A 103 -1.32 8.40 13.76
N TYR A 104 -1.03 7.45 12.86
CA TYR A 104 0.21 7.46 12.09
C TYR A 104 0.33 8.69 11.20
N ILE A 105 -0.71 9.00 10.43
CA ILE A 105 -0.75 10.19 9.56
C ILE A 105 -0.54 11.46 10.38
N SER A 106 -1.21 11.57 11.54
CA SER A 106 -1.05 12.71 12.46
C SER A 106 0.38 12.82 13.00
N SER A 107 0.99 11.69 13.38
CA SER A 107 2.39 11.63 13.84
C SER A 107 3.36 12.09 12.74
N GLN A 108 3.16 11.65 11.49
CA GLN A 108 3.98 12.07 10.35
C GLN A 108 3.80 13.56 10.04
N LYS A 109 2.56 14.08 10.11
CA LYS A 109 2.29 15.53 9.97
C LYS A 109 2.99 16.35 11.05
N ALA A 110 3.03 15.86 12.28
CA ALA A 110 3.78 16.49 13.37
C ALA A 110 5.30 16.45 13.13
N ALA A 111 5.84 15.32 12.66
CA ALA A 111 7.25 15.17 12.31
C ALA A 111 7.67 16.12 11.19
N ILE A 112 6.87 16.25 10.12
CA ILE A 112 7.09 17.22 9.03
C ILE A 112 7.20 18.64 9.60
N LYS A 113 6.26 19.05 10.48
CA LYS A 113 6.29 20.39 11.07
C LYS A 113 7.57 20.65 11.88
N THR A 114 8.03 19.67 12.64
CA THR A 114 9.30 19.77 13.39
C THR A 114 10.50 19.87 12.45
N LEU A 115 10.56 19.03 11.41
CA LEU A 115 11.64 19.03 10.43
C LEU A 115 11.66 20.33 9.60
N GLU A 116 10.50 20.89 9.24
CA GLU A 116 10.39 22.17 8.55
C GLU A 116 10.92 23.32 9.42
N ALA A 117 10.64 23.31 10.73
CA ALA A 117 11.23 24.26 11.66
C ALA A 117 12.75 24.08 11.80
N GLU A 118 13.25 22.83 11.80
CA GLU A 118 14.67 22.53 11.80
C GLU A 118 15.35 23.02 10.52
N ILE A 119 14.76 22.82 9.35
CA ILE A 119 15.26 23.32 8.06
C ILE A 119 15.38 24.84 8.10
N GLN A 120 14.38 25.55 8.63
CA GLN A 120 14.45 27.01 8.79
C GLN A 120 15.59 27.44 9.74
N GLY A 121 15.78 26.72 10.85
CA GLY A 121 16.88 26.99 11.78
C GLY A 121 18.26 26.71 11.17
N LEU A 122 18.37 25.65 10.36
CA LEU A 122 19.57 25.32 9.60
C LEU A 122 19.84 26.36 8.51
N ASP A 123 18.83 26.85 7.81
CA ASP A 123 18.97 27.93 6.82
C ASP A 123 19.56 29.21 7.45
N ALA A 124 19.04 29.62 8.61
CA ALA A 124 19.60 30.76 9.35
C ALA A 124 21.05 30.50 9.81
N SER A 125 21.35 29.27 10.25
CA SER A 125 22.69 28.88 10.71
C SER A 125 23.69 28.81 9.56
N ILE A 126 23.28 28.30 8.39
CA ILE A 126 24.08 28.27 7.16
C ILE A 126 24.41 29.68 6.72
N GLN A 127 23.42 30.59 6.72
CA GLN A 127 23.65 32.00 6.39
C GLN A 127 24.67 32.62 7.36
N ALA A 128 24.49 32.44 8.66
CA ALA A 128 25.42 32.96 9.66
C ALA A 128 26.84 32.36 9.54
N ALA A 129 26.96 31.05 9.30
CA ALA A 129 28.24 30.38 9.09
C ALA A 129 28.92 30.86 7.79
N THR A 130 28.15 31.02 6.71
CA THR A 130 28.65 31.53 5.43
C THR A 130 29.19 32.96 5.57
N GLU A 131 28.49 33.85 6.28
CA GLU A 131 28.99 35.20 6.54
C GLU A 131 30.29 35.18 7.36
N LYS A 132 30.40 34.30 8.37
CA LYS A 132 31.65 34.14 9.14
C LYS A 132 32.80 33.60 8.29
N GLU A 133 32.51 32.69 7.36
CA GLU A 133 33.49 32.06 6.46
C GLU A 133 33.96 32.98 5.32
N LYS A 134 33.25 34.08 5.01
CA LYS A 134 33.65 35.05 3.99
C LYS A 134 34.89 35.86 4.34
N ALA A 135 35.20 36.02 5.64
CA ALA A 135 36.35 36.80 6.08
C ALA A 135 37.66 36.21 5.54
N ALA A 136 38.43 37.03 4.82
CA ALA A 136 39.66 36.60 4.20
C ALA A 136 40.75 36.36 5.27
N PRO A 137 41.56 35.31 5.17
CA PRO A 137 42.71 35.16 6.06
C PRO A 137 43.66 36.35 5.86
N THR A 138 44.21 36.88 6.96
CA THR A 138 45.20 37.95 6.89
C THR A 138 46.44 37.54 6.10
N THR A 139 46.90 38.41 5.20
CA THR A 139 48.13 38.19 4.44
C THR A 139 49.36 38.54 5.28
N THR A 140 50.51 37.95 4.95
CA THR A 140 51.80 38.28 5.59
C THR A 140 52.10 39.78 5.53
N GLN A 141 51.71 40.46 4.45
CA GLN A 141 51.87 41.91 4.31
C GLN A 141 51.03 42.67 5.33
N GLN A 142 49.75 42.33 5.49
CA GLN A 142 48.88 42.97 6.47
C GLN A 142 49.40 42.77 7.90
N LEU A 143 49.90 41.57 8.23
CA LEU A 143 50.52 41.30 9.52
C LEU A 143 51.81 42.12 9.73
N THR A 144 52.60 42.31 8.66
CA THR A 144 53.81 43.14 8.67
C THR A 144 53.47 44.61 8.91
N GLU A 145 52.43 45.13 8.25
CA GLU A 145 51.93 46.50 8.41
C GLU A 145 51.47 46.78 9.86
N LEU A 146 50.80 45.82 10.51
CA LEU A 146 50.42 45.93 11.92
C LEU A 146 51.65 46.08 12.84
N VAL A 147 52.68 45.26 12.62
CA VAL A 147 53.93 45.32 13.40
C VAL A 147 54.67 46.63 13.12
N HIS A 148 54.68 47.11 11.88
CA HIS A 148 55.27 48.40 11.52
C HIS A 148 54.56 49.57 12.20
N ALA A 149 53.22 49.59 12.20
CA ALA A 149 52.43 50.64 12.84
C ALA A 149 52.75 50.74 14.34
N ALA A 150 52.87 49.60 15.02
CA ALA A 150 53.26 49.54 16.43
C ALA A 150 54.72 49.99 16.67
N SER A 151 55.59 49.76 15.68
CA SER A 151 57.03 50.06 15.77
C SER A 151 57.36 51.54 15.62
N VAL A 152 56.48 52.35 15.03
CA VAL A 152 56.67 53.81 14.89
C VAL A 152 56.91 54.48 16.25
N ILE A 153 56.33 53.96 17.33
CA ILE A 153 56.51 54.45 18.70
C ILE A 153 57.96 54.35 19.19
N PHE A 154 58.72 53.39 18.64
CA PHE A 154 60.16 53.24 18.90
C PHE A 154 61.03 54.07 17.93
N GLY A 155 60.44 54.71 16.92
CA GLY A 155 61.14 55.34 15.79
C GLY A 155 61.26 54.44 14.56
N GLY A 156 60.52 53.33 14.51
CA GLY A 156 60.54 52.33 13.44
C GLY A 156 61.12 50.99 13.90
N VAL A 157 61.18 50.03 12.98
CA VAL A 157 61.63 48.65 13.27
C VAL A 157 63.10 48.59 13.72
N PRO A 158 64.09 49.24 13.05
CA PRO A 158 65.48 49.14 13.50
C PRO A 158 65.75 49.73 14.90
N PRO A 159 65.14 50.87 15.29
CA PRO A 159 65.16 51.32 16.69
C PRO A 159 64.48 50.37 17.68
N ALA A 160 63.36 49.73 17.29
CA ALA A 160 62.72 48.71 18.12
C ALA A 160 63.64 47.50 18.35
N GLN A 161 64.30 47.00 17.30
CA GLN A 161 65.28 45.90 17.38
C GLN A 161 66.48 46.25 18.28
N SER A 162 67.14 47.39 18.02
CA SER A 162 68.35 47.81 18.73
C SER A 162 68.11 48.12 20.22
N SER A 163 66.93 48.63 20.55
CA SER A 163 66.51 48.86 21.94
C SER A 163 65.92 47.62 22.62
N MET A 164 65.83 46.48 21.91
CA MET A 164 65.12 45.27 22.36
C MET A 164 63.71 45.60 22.86
N CYS A 165 62.96 46.37 22.05
CA CYS A 165 61.63 46.89 22.32
C CYS A 165 61.56 47.70 23.63
N GLY A 166 62.57 48.55 23.87
CA GLY A 166 62.61 49.45 25.02
C GLY A 166 63.09 48.82 26.33
N LYS A 167 63.88 47.74 26.25
CA LYS A 167 64.53 47.14 27.42
C LYS A 167 65.44 48.18 28.12
N PRO A 168 65.37 48.32 29.46
CA PRO A 168 66.24 49.25 30.17
C PRO A 168 67.72 48.98 29.90
N ARG A 169 68.53 50.05 29.79
CA ARG A 169 69.99 50.03 29.54
C ARG A 169 70.44 49.65 28.12
N MET A 170 69.51 49.55 27.16
CA MET A 170 69.84 49.45 25.73
C MET A 170 69.91 50.84 25.08
N GLN A 171 70.70 50.99 24.02
CA GLN A 171 70.80 52.21 23.21
C GLN A 171 70.23 51.97 21.80
N PRO A 172 69.42 52.89 21.24
CA PRO A 172 69.03 54.18 21.82
C PRO A 172 68.01 54.02 22.96
N ARG A 173 68.09 54.89 23.98
CA ARG A 173 67.15 54.88 25.10
C ARG A 173 65.75 55.31 24.61
N MET A 174 64.78 54.43 24.74
CA MET A 174 63.39 54.71 24.37
C MET A 174 62.68 55.61 25.38
N GLN A 175 61.68 56.36 24.90
CA GLN A 175 60.83 57.17 25.76
C GLN A 175 60.13 56.29 26.82
N ARG A 176 59.99 56.81 28.04
CA ARG A 176 59.31 56.10 29.12
C ARG A 176 57.87 55.78 28.68
N GLY A 177 57.50 54.50 28.74
CA GLY A 177 56.17 54.03 28.31
C GLY A 177 56.04 53.68 26.83
N ALA A 178 57.12 53.74 26.03
CA ALA A 178 57.09 53.36 24.61
C ALA A 178 56.53 51.94 24.38
N TYR A 179 56.87 50.98 25.24
CA TYR A 179 56.35 49.60 25.19
C TYR A 179 54.82 49.56 25.24
N ARG A 180 54.21 50.27 26.21
CA ARG A 180 52.75 50.34 26.37
C ARG A 180 52.10 51.11 25.22
N LYS A 181 52.68 52.24 24.82
CA LYS A 181 52.18 53.03 23.67
C LYS A 181 52.24 52.24 22.36
N SER A 182 53.21 51.34 22.20
CA SER A 182 53.31 50.44 21.06
C SER A 182 52.17 49.41 21.04
N GLN A 183 51.77 48.87 22.20
CA GLN A 183 50.56 48.05 22.32
C GLN A 183 49.29 48.81 21.97
N GLU A 184 49.16 50.05 22.45
CA GLU A 184 48.00 50.90 22.13
C GLU A 184 47.94 51.21 20.62
N ALA A 185 49.08 51.48 19.99
CA ALA A 185 49.19 51.69 18.55
C ALA A 185 48.88 50.41 17.74
N PHE A 186 49.39 49.26 18.19
CA PHE A 186 49.06 47.96 17.58
C PHE A 186 47.56 47.69 17.65
N LYS A 187 46.96 47.82 18.83
CA LYS A 187 45.53 47.62 19.05
C LYS A 187 44.68 48.50 18.14
N ALA A 188 45.06 49.77 17.97
CA ALA A 188 44.37 50.69 17.08
C ALA A 188 44.45 50.29 15.60
N ALA A 189 45.65 49.87 15.13
CA ALA A 189 45.83 49.39 13.77
C ALA A 189 45.12 48.04 13.53
N ALA A 190 45.21 47.12 14.49
CA ALA A 190 44.54 45.83 14.45
C ALA A 190 43.01 46.00 14.42
N ALA A 191 42.45 46.96 15.17
CA ALA A 191 41.02 47.24 15.13
C ALA A 191 40.53 47.76 13.76
N GLN A 192 41.40 48.41 12.98
CA GLN A 192 41.07 48.83 11.61
C GLN A 192 41.10 47.65 10.64
N LEU A 193 42.06 46.72 10.81
CA LEU A 193 42.18 45.53 9.97
C LEU A 193 41.09 44.49 10.28
N PHE A 194 40.78 44.27 11.57
CA PHE A 194 39.77 43.31 12.03
C PHE A 194 38.42 43.98 12.23
N ASN A 195 37.86 44.51 11.14
CA ASN A 195 36.57 45.21 11.10
C ASN A 195 35.40 44.32 10.63
N GLY A 196 35.63 43.01 10.46
CA GLY A 196 34.68 42.06 9.89
C GLY A 196 35.12 41.46 8.54
N GLU A 197 36.12 42.04 7.87
CA GLU A 197 36.56 41.59 6.55
C GLU A 197 37.77 40.63 6.58
N ALA A 198 38.63 40.75 7.59
CA ALA A 198 39.83 39.95 7.74
C ALA A 198 39.76 39.04 8.98
N ARG A 199 40.27 37.81 8.84
CA ARG A 199 40.40 36.81 9.88
C ARG A 199 41.87 36.61 10.20
N PHE A 200 42.23 36.74 11.47
CA PHE A 200 43.60 36.49 11.91
C PHE A 200 43.98 35.04 11.62
N ALA A 201 44.96 34.89 10.73
CA ALA A 201 45.46 33.61 10.26
C ALA A 201 46.94 33.74 9.90
N GLY A 202 47.67 32.62 9.91
CA GLY A 202 49.09 32.57 9.58
C GLY A 202 50.02 32.68 10.79
N ASP A 203 51.32 32.61 10.54
CA ASP A 203 52.34 32.60 11.58
C ASP A 203 52.77 34.01 11.99
N PHE A 204 51.83 34.73 12.62
CA PHE A 204 52.08 36.10 13.09
C PHE A 204 53.30 36.20 14.00
N LEU A 205 53.54 35.19 14.84
CA LEU A 205 54.71 35.19 15.71
C LEU A 205 55.97 35.17 14.88
N GLN A 206 56.06 34.32 13.86
CA GLN A 206 57.22 34.31 12.97
C GLN A 206 57.42 35.66 12.27
N VAL A 207 56.37 36.24 11.69
CA VAL A 207 56.44 37.57 11.04
C VAL A 207 56.90 38.65 12.02
N CYS A 208 56.35 38.66 13.24
CA CYS A 208 56.72 39.63 14.26
C CYS A 208 58.15 39.43 14.76
N ARG A 209 58.61 38.18 14.93
CA ARG A 209 59.98 37.85 15.34
C ARG A 209 61.00 38.22 14.26
N ASP A 210 60.71 37.93 13.00
CA ASP A 210 61.57 38.27 11.87
C ASP A 210 61.75 39.79 11.75
N LEU A 211 60.69 40.55 12.03
CA LEU A 211 60.73 42.01 12.04
C LEU A 211 61.38 42.59 13.30
N LEU A 212 61.09 42.10 14.51
CA LEU A 212 61.50 42.78 15.76
C LEU A 212 62.69 42.17 16.50
N ILE A 213 63.03 40.91 16.23
CA ILE A 213 64.13 40.20 16.90
C ILE A 213 65.28 39.96 15.92
N GLY A 214 64.97 39.66 14.65
CA GLY A 214 65.97 39.37 13.63
C GLY A 214 66.88 38.20 14.03
N LYS A 215 68.20 38.35 13.83
CA LYS A 215 69.20 37.30 14.16
C LYS A 215 69.70 37.31 15.62
N GLN A 216 69.09 38.10 16.51
CA GLN A 216 69.56 38.23 17.90
C GLN A 216 69.04 37.09 18.79
N ALA A 217 69.79 36.75 19.85
CA ALA A 217 69.40 35.69 20.79
C ALA A 217 68.10 36.05 21.53
N GLU A 218 67.18 35.07 21.65
CA GLU A 218 65.83 35.27 22.22
C GLU A 218 65.84 35.58 23.74
N GLU A 219 66.90 35.18 24.46
CA GLU A 219 66.96 35.31 25.91
C GLU A 219 67.05 36.76 26.40
N GLY A 220 65.99 37.20 27.07
CA GLY A 220 65.90 38.52 27.69
C GLY A 220 65.50 39.65 26.75
N ASN A 221 65.04 39.38 25.53
CA ASN A 221 64.52 40.40 24.61
C ASN A 221 63.03 40.67 24.90
N TYR A 222 62.67 41.93 25.20
CA TYR A 222 61.26 42.28 25.48
C TYR A 222 60.38 42.19 24.22
N CYS A 223 60.95 42.16 23.02
CA CYS A 223 60.22 42.00 21.78
C CYS A 223 59.49 40.65 21.68
N VAL A 224 60.00 39.58 22.30
CA VAL A 224 59.32 38.27 22.31
C VAL A 224 57.97 38.36 23.01
N GLN A 225 57.96 38.94 24.21
CA GLN A 225 56.74 39.14 24.98
C GLN A 225 55.80 40.13 24.28
N LEU A 226 56.34 41.15 23.63
CA LEU A 226 55.55 42.13 22.88
C LEU A 226 54.84 41.48 21.67
N CYS A 227 55.54 40.63 20.91
CA CYS A 227 54.97 39.88 19.80
C CYS A 227 53.86 38.92 20.26
N GLN A 228 54.01 38.29 21.43
CA GLN A 228 52.94 37.46 21.98
C GLN A 228 51.71 38.31 22.34
N LEU A 229 51.91 39.47 22.98
CA LEU A 229 50.80 40.37 23.31
C LEU A 229 50.10 40.93 22.07
N PHE A 230 50.85 41.22 21.00
CA PHE A 230 50.28 41.59 19.71
C PHE A 230 49.46 40.47 19.09
N LYS A 231 49.97 39.22 19.13
CA LYS A 231 49.22 38.05 18.67
C LYS A 231 47.90 37.91 19.43
N ASP A 232 47.95 37.97 20.76
CA ASP A 232 46.78 37.78 21.61
C ASP A 232 45.74 38.88 21.35
N GLU A 233 46.17 40.13 21.17
CA GLU A 233 45.28 41.26 20.85
C GLU A 233 44.68 41.15 19.44
N ALA A 234 45.48 40.77 18.43
CA ALA A 234 44.99 40.57 17.06
C ALA A 234 44.01 39.40 16.98
N GLN A 235 44.29 38.30 17.68
CA GLN A 235 43.40 37.16 17.81
C GLN A 235 42.09 37.59 18.47
N GLN A 236 42.16 38.30 19.61
CA GLN A 236 40.96 38.77 20.32
C GLN A 236 40.09 39.70 19.47
N LEU A 237 40.69 40.62 18.71
CA LEU A 237 39.96 41.54 17.82
C LEU A 237 39.38 40.82 16.60
N SER A 238 40.12 39.86 16.02
CA SER A 238 39.61 39.00 14.95
C SER A 238 38.43 38.16 15.44
N ASP A 239 38.54 37.51 16.59
CA ASP A 239 37.47 36.67 17.12
C ASP A 239 36.24 37.50 17.50
N ALA A 240 36.44 38.72 18.01
CA ALA A 240 35.35 39.64 18.30
C ALA A 240 34.64 40.17 17.04
N SER A 241 35.34 40.28 15.90
CA SER A 241 34.79 40.84 14.66
C SER A 241 34.17 39.78 13.74
N VAL A 242 34.82 38.62 13.55
CA VAL A 242 34.38 37.57 12.60
C VAL A 242 34.01 36.24 13.27
N GLY A 243 34.15 36.13 14.59
CA GLY A 243 33.81 34.94 15.38
C GLY A 243 34.81 33.78 15.22
N GLU A 244 34.84 32.88 16.21
CA GLU A 244 35.61 31.64 16.15
C GLU A 244 35.00 30.63 15.15
N LEU A 245 35.85 29.88 14.43
CA LEU A 245 35.46 28.78 13.53
C LEU A 245 35.28 27.43 14.24
N GLY A 246 35.26 27.39 15.58
CA GLY A 246 35.21 26.15 16.37
C GLY A 246 33.91 25.34 16.30
N GLY A 247 33.03 25.60 15.33
CA GLY A 247 31.72 24.95 15.17
C GLY A 247 31.60 24.15 13.87
N LYS A 248 30.39 23.62 13.61
CA LYS A 248 30.03 23.01 12.32
C LYS A 248 30.22 24.02 11.20
N THR A 249 30.89 23.61 10.13
CA THR A 249 31.08 24.46 8.93
C THR A 249 29.76 24.66 8.19
N SER A 250 29.71 25.64 7.29
CA SER A 250 28.56 25.81 6.39
C SER A 250 28.28 24.53 5.59
N GLU A 251 29.32 23.79 5.18
CA GLU A 251 29.19 22.51 4.48
C GLU A 251 28.53 21.43 5.35
N ASP A 252 28.91 21.31 6.63
CA ASP A 252 28.32 20.34 7.57
C ASP A 252 26.85 20.66 7.84
N LEU A 253 26.49 21.94 7.90
CA LEU A 253 25.12 22.40 8.08
C LEU A 253 24.28 22.17 6.82
N VAL A 254 24.84 22.38 5.62
CA VAL A 254 24.19 22.05 4.34
C VAL A 254 23.88 20.55 4.26
N LYS A 255 24.80 19.67 4.68
CA LYS A 255 24.56 18.22 4.73
C LYS A 255 23.42 17.85 5.69
N GLN A 256 23.36 18.47 6.87
CA GLN A 256 22.25 18.27 7.81
C GLN A 256 20.92 18.75 7.23
N ARG A 257 20.93 19.90 6.56
CA ARG A 257 19.74 20.43 5.89
C ARG A 257 19.25 19.49 4.80
N ALA A 258 20.14 18.94 3.97
CA ALA A 258 19.79 17.97 2.95
C ALA A 258 19.12 16.73 3.55
N ALA A 259 19.69 16.18 4.63
CA ALA A 259 19.10 15.04 5.35
C ALA A 259 17.71 15.37 5.94
N ALA A 260 17.51 16.57 6.51
CA ALA A 260 16.21 16.99 7.00
C ALA A 260 15.17 17.14 5.87
N VAL A 261 15.56 17.68 4.71
CA VAL A 261 14.70 17.79 3.52
C VAL A 261 14.31 16.41 2.98
N GLU A 262 15.27 15.47 2.95
CA GLU A 262 15.02 14.07 2.58
C GLU A 262 14.03 13.42 3.55
N ALA A 263 14.20 13.63 4.86
CA ALA A 263 13.27 13.13 5.87
C ALA A 263 11.85 13.71 5.73
N VAL A 264 11.70 15.00 5.39
CA VAL A 264 10.38 15.59 5.06
C VAL A 264 9.76 14.91 3.84
N SER A 265 10.55 14.67 2.80
CA SER A 265 10.08 13.98 1.60
C SER A 265 9.62 12.55 1.89
N ALA A 266 10.37 11.82 2.73
CA ALA A 266 10.02 10.47 3.16
C ALA A 266 8.70 10.47 3.95
N ALA A 267 8.57 11.34 4.97
CA ALA A 267 7.36 11.44 5.78
C ALA A 267 6.11 11.81 4.95
N LYS A 268 6.24 12.68 3.94
CA LYS A 268 5.15 12.99 3.01
C LYS A 268 4.74 11.78 2.17
N SER A 269 5.72 11.03 1.66
CA SER A 269 5.46 9.79 0.90
C SER A 269 4.71 8.77 1.76
N GLU A 270 5.12 8.61 3.01
CA GLU A 270 4.48 7.70 3.97
C GLU A 270 3.02 8.12 4.29
N ILE A 271 2.73 9.42 4.40
CA ILE A 271 1.35 9.91 4.56
C ILE A 271 0.50 9.49 3.37
N VAL A 272 0.95 9.76 2.14
CA VAL A 272 0.21 9.43 0.91
C VAL A 272 -0.02 7.92 0.81
N SER A 273 1.02 7.11 1.09
CA SER A 273 0.89 5.66 1.11
C SER A 273 -0.10 5.17 2.16
N CYS A 274 -0.12 5.78 3.35
CA CYS A 274 -1.04 5.42 4.42
C CYS A 274 -2.48 5.85 4.11
N GLU A 275 -2.69 7.06 3.57
CA GLU A 275 -3.99 7.56 3.12
C GLU A 275 -4.58 6.66 2.02
N LYS A 276 -3.75 6.18 1.08
CA LYS A 276 -4.16 5.18 0.09
C LYS A 276 -4.60 3.87 0.74
N ALA A 277 -3.80 3.33 1.67
CA ALA A 277 -4.14 2.11 2.39
C ALA A 277 -5.43 2.26 3.20
N GLN A 278 -5.62 3.41 3.86
CA GLN A 278 -6.82 3.76 4.61
C GLN A 278 -8.05 3.81 3.70
N GLY A 279 -7.94 4.39 2.51
CA GLY A 279 -8.98 4.35 1.48
C GLY A 279 -9.38 2.91 1.13
N SER A 280 -8.39 2.07 0.82
CA SER A 280 -8.63 0.64 0.54
C SER A 280 -9.25 -0.13 1.72
N PHE A 281 -8.94 0.24 2.97
CA PHE A 281 -9.58 -0.36 4.15
C PHE A 281 -11.02 0.10 4.34
N SER A 282 -11.30 1.39 4.11
CA SER A 282 -12.67 1.92 4.22
C SER A 282 -13.58 1.29 3.17
N GLU A 283 -13.08 1.08 1.95
CA GLU A 283 -13.79 0.37 0.89
C GLU A 283 -14.07 -1.08 1.27
N LEU A 284 -13.07 -1.77 1.83
CA LEU A 284 -13.23 -3.15 2.31
C LEU A 284 -14.21 -3.25 3.49
N GLU A 285 -14.17 -2.30 4.43
CA GLU A 285 -15.12 -2.18 5.55
C GLU A 285 -16.54 -2.01 5.04
N ALA A 286 -16.75 -1.06 4.13
CA ALA A 286 -18.05 -0.77 3.54
C ALA A 286 -18.60 -2.03 2.84
N HIS A 287 -17.75 -2.77 2.14
CA HIS A 287 -18.13 -4.03 1.49
C HIS A 287 -18.54 -5.11 2.50
N ILE A 288 -17.71 -5.39 3.50
CA ILE A 288 -18.00 -6.43 4.49
C ILE A 288 -19.25 -6.08 5.31
N THR A 289 -19.42 -4.81 5.66
CA THR A 289 -20.60 -4.32 6.39
C THR A 289 -21.85 -4.39 5.51
N GLY A 290 -21.73 -4.04 4.22
CA GLY A 290 -22.81 -4.17 3.24
C GLY A 290 -23.25 -5.62 3.06
N LEU A 291 -22.30 -6.56 2.87
CA LEU A 291 -22.58 -7.99 2.79
C LEU A 291 -23.29 -8.48 4.06
N LYS A 292 -22.80 -8.13 5.24
CA LYS A 292 -23.42 -8.49 6.52
C LYS A 292 -24.85 -7.95 6.64
N GLY A 293 -25.08 -6.71 6.23
CA GLY A 293 -26.41 -6.09 6.21
C GLY A 293 -27.38 -6.83 5.29
N THR A 294 -26.95 -7.13 4.06
CA THR A 294 -27.74 -7.91 3.09
C THR A 294 -27.99 -9.34 3.57
N SER A 295 -26.98 -9.98 4.15
CA SER A 295 -27.05 -11.34 4.71
C SER A 295 -28.06 -11.43 5.85
N ASN A 296 -28.03 -10.47 6.80
CA ASN A 296 -28.99 -10.39 7.90
C ASN A 296 -30.42 -10.19 7.39
N LYS A 297 -30.63 -9.22 6.50
CA LYS A 297 -31.94 -8.95 5.91
C LYS A 297 -32.51 -10.18 5.21
N ARG A 298 -31.67 -10.87 4.42
CA ARG A 298 -32.05 -12.10 3.71
C ARG A 298 -32.36 -13.23 4.69
N PHE A 299 -31.54 -13.40 5.74
CA PHE A 299 -31.77 -14.40 6.78
C PHE A 299 -33.12 -14.18 7.47
N ASP A 300 -33.44 -12.94 7.85
CA ASP A 300 -34.72 -12.59 8.46
C ASP A 300 -35.88 -12.90 7.51
N GLN A 301 -35.79 -12.50 6.24
CA GLN A 301 -36.85 -12.77 5.25
C GLN A 301 -37.06 -14.27 5.00
N VAL A 302 -35.98 -15.06 4.91
CA VAL A 302 -36.09 -16.52 4.76
C VAL A 302 -36.70 -17.15 6.02
N ARG A 303 -36.29 -16.70 7.21
CA ARG A 303 -36.85 -17.18 8.48
C ARG A 303 -38.34 -16.87 8.59
N ASP A 304 -38.73 -15.63 8.26
CA ASP A 304 -40.13 -15.19 8.32
C ASP A 304 -41.00 -15.94 7.27
N ALA A 305 -40.41 -16.35 6.14
CA ALA A 305 -41.06 -17.23 5.18
C ALA A 305 -41.19 -18.68 5.69
N GLU A 306 -40.16 -19.23 6.32
CA GLU A 306 -40.20 -20.56 6.95
C GLU A 306 -41.29 -20.64 8.03
N PHE A 307 -41.38 -19.63 8.91
CA PHE A 307 -42.45 -19.57 9.93
C PHE A 307 -43.83 -19.46 9.32
N ALA A 308 -44.04 -18.56 8.36
CA ALA A 308 -45.36 -18.39 7.75
C ALA A 308 -45.84 -19.62 6.98
N LEU A 309 -44.92 -20.36 6.34
CA LEU A 309 -45.24 -21.65 5.71
C LEU A 309 -45.63 -22.71 6.75
N GLU A 310 -44.95 -22.75 7.88
CA GLU A 310 -45.26 -23.68 8.97
C GLU A 310 -46.59 -23.34 9.64
N ASP A 311 -46.83 -22.07 9.98
CA ASP A 311 -48.12 -21.59 10.52
C ASP A 311 -49.28 -22.00 9.60
N SER A 312 -49.11 -21.82 8.29
CA SER A 312 -50.12 -22.24 7.31
C SER A 312 -50.40 -23.75 7.34
N ARG A 313 -49.41 -24.59 7.70
CA ARG A 313 -49.61 -26.04 7.83
C ARG A 313 -50.39 -26.40 9.09
N TRP A 314 -50.13 -25.71 10.20
CA TRP A 314 -50.92 -25.88 11.42
C TRP A 314 -52.39 -25.53 11.18
N GLU A 315 -52.66 -24.41 10.50
CA GLU A 315 -54.03 -24.00 10.16
C GLU A 315 -54.73 -25.02 9.22
N LEU A 316 -54.01 -25.65 8.28
CA LEU A 316 -54.57 -26.72 7.43
C LEU A 316 -54.96 -27.96 8.24
N ALA A 317 -54.11 -28.35 9.20
CA ALA A 317 -54.37 -29.51 10.06
C ALA A 317 -55.58 -29.26 10.98
N ASP A 318 -55.66 -28.07 11.56
CA ASP A 318 -56.80 -27.66 12.40
C ASP A 318 -58.10 -27.62 11.59
N LEU A 319 -58.05 -27.10 10.36
CA LEU A 319 -59.20 -27.10 9.44
C LEU A 319 -59.66 -28.52 9.10
N GLU A 320 -58.74 -29.45 8.81
CA GLU A 320 -59.08 -30.85 8.53
C GLU A 320 -59.77 -31.52 9.73
N GLU A 321 -59.24 -31.32 10.94
CA GLU A 321 -59.85 -31.85 12.17
C GLU A 321 -61.26 -31.28 12.40
N LEU A 322 -61.45 -29.97 12.21
CA LEU A 322 -62.77 -29.36 12.35
C LEU A 322 -63.78 -29.91 11.32
N ILE A 323 -63.35 -30.17 10.08
CA ILE A 323 -64.23 -30.79 9.07
C ILE A 323 -64.59 -32.23 9.47
N ASP A 324 -63.63 -33.03 9.97
CA ASP A 324 -63.90 -34.38 10.50
C ASP A 324 -64.91 -34.38 11.65
N GLN A 325 -64.77 -33.45 12.59
CA GLN A 325 -65.70 -33.30 13.71
C GLN A 325 -67.11 -32.91 13.22
N GLN A 326 -67.21 -32.01 12.23
CA GLN A 326 -68.50 -31.61 11.66
C GLN A 326 -69.18 -32.75 10.88
N ASP A 327 -68.42 -33.50 10.08
CA ASP A 327 -68.91 -34.69 9.35
C ASP A 327 -69.54 -35.70 10.31
N ALA A 328 -68.88 -35.96 11.45
CA ALA A 328 -69.37 -36.88 12.47
C ALA A 328 -70.69 -36.40 13.08
N ILE A 329 -70.83 -35.10 13.37
CA ILE A 329 -72.06 -34.52 13.91
C ILE A 329 -73.21 -34.61 12.89
N MET A 330 -72.94 -34.34 11.60
CA MET A 330 -73.94 -34.48 10.52
C MET A 330 -74.48 -35.90 10.41
N GLN A 331 -73.57 -36.87 10.38
CA GLN A 331 -73.94 -38.28 10.29
C GLN A 331 -74.73 -38.75 11.52
N GLU A 332 -74.27 -38.40 12.72
CA GLU A 332 -74.97 -38.77 13.96
C GLU A 332 -76.39 -38.19 13.96
N THR A 333 -76.55 -36.93 13.58
CA THR A 333 -77.86 -36.25 13.52
C THR A 333 -78.78 -36.93 12.50
N LEU A 334 -78.26 -37.26 11.30
CA LEU A 334 -79.01 -37.96 10.27
C LEU A 334 -79.45 -39.36 10.74
N GLU A 335 -78.56 -40.12 11.38
CA GLU A 335 -78.88 -41.46 11.91
C GLU A 335 -79.98 -41.40 12.98
N LYS A 336 -79.93 -40.39 13.86
CA LYS A 336 -80.95 -40.21 14.91
C LYS A 336 -82.32 -39.91 14.32
N LEU A 337 -82.38 -39.04 13.31
CA LEU A 337 -83.61 -38.75 12.57
C LEU A 337 -84.15 -39.98 11.82
N GLN A 338 -83.26 -40.81 11.23
CA GLN A 338 -83.65 -42.07 10.57
C GLN A 338 -84.26 -43.07 11.55
N ARG A 339 -83.65 -43.24 12.74
CA ARG A 339 -84.17 -44.14 13.79
C ARG A 339 -85.52 -43.68 14.34
N ALA A 340 -85.83 -42.39 14.21
CA ALA A 340 -87.11 -41.81 14.56
C ALA A 340 -88.22 -42.04 13.52
N ASN A 341 -87.96 -42.79 12.43
CA ASN A 341 -88.87 -43.02 11.30
C ASN A 341 -89.35 -41.73 10.61
N VAL A 342 -88.52 -40.68 10.61
CA VAL A 342 -88.77 -39.43 9.88
C VAL A 342 -88.39 -39.63 8.41
N ASP A 343 -89.16 -39.07 7.47
CA ASP A 343 -88.73 -38.98 6.07
C ASP A 343 -87.56 -37.98 5.96
N VAL A 344 -86.34 -38.51 5.96
CA VAL A 344 -85.11 -37.75 5.86
C VAL A 344 -84.51 -37.80 4.45
N SER A 345 -85.26 -38.18 3.41
CA SER A 345 -84.69 -38.39 2.07
C SER A 345 -83.95 -37.15 1.54
N ALA A 346 -84.56 -35.97 1.67
CA ALA A 346 -83.93 -34.71 1.27
C ALA A 346 -82.73 -34.32 2.15
N ALA A 347 -82.81 -34.55 3.47
CA ALA A 347 -81.71 -34.28 4.40
C ALA A 347 -80.52 -35.22 4.16
N LYS A 348 -80.79 -36.50 3.93
CA LYS A 348 -79.80 -37.49 3.53
C LYS A 348 -79.08 -37.09 2.26
N GLN A 349 -79.83 -36.72 1.21
CA GLN A 349 -79.23 -36.33 -0.06
C GLN A 349 -78.34 -35.07 0.08
N ALA A 350 -78.73 -34.13 0.94
CA ALA A 350 -77.93 -32.94 1.23
C ALA A 350 -76.68 -33.25 2.07
N VAL A 351 -76.79 -34.10 3.09
CA VAL A 351 -75.63 -34.57 3.88
C VAL A 351 -74.66 -35.36 2.99
N ASP A 352 -75.15 -36.29 2.17
CA ASP A 352 -74.32 -37.05 1.23
C ASP A 352 -73.60 -36.11 0.25
N ALA A 353 -74.26 -35.05 -0.22
CA ALA A 353 -73.65 -34.04 -1.09
C ALA A 353 -72.59 -33.18 -0.36
N SER A 354 -72.84 -32.77 0.89
CA SER A 354 -71.87 -32.06 1.74
C SER A 354 -70.61 -32.91 1.93
N MET A 355 -70.79 -34.17 2.33
CA MET A 355 -69.69 -35.11 2.55
C MET A 355 -68.83 -35.33 1.29
N VAL A 356 -69.43 -35.30 0.09
CA VAL A 356 -68.67 -35.37 -1.16
C VAL A 356 -67.79 -34.13 -1.35
N GLN A 357 -68.29 -32.94 -1.04
CA GLN A 357 -67.49 -31.71 -1.12
C GLN A 357 -66.44 -31.64 -0.01
N GLU A 358 -66.76 -32.07 1.21
CA GLU A 358 -65.81 -32.11 2.33
C GLU A 358 -64.67 -33.10 2.08
N LYS A 359 -64.96 -34.25 1.48
CA LYS A 359 -63.91 -35.18 1.02
C LYS A 359 -63.02 -34.57 -0.06
N LYS A 360 -63.61 -33.82 -1.01
CA LYS A 360 -62.87 -33.11 -2.06
C LYS A 360 -61.95 -32.06 -1.43
N LEU A 361 -62.49 -31.24 -0.52
CA LEU A 361 -61.76 -30.24 0.25
C LEU A 361 -60.61 -30.87 1.04
N LYS A 362 -60.81 -31.96 1.78
CA LYS A 362 -59.74 -32.69 2.50
C LYS A 362 -58.63 -33.16 1.56
N SER A 363 -58.99 -33.70 0.39
CA SER A 363 -58.00 -34.06 -0.63
C SER A 363 -57.16 -32.85 -1.07
N ARG A 364 -57.78 -31.68 -1.25
CA ARG A 364 -57.09 -30.45 -1.61
C ARG A 364 -56.26 -29.87 -0.46
N VAL A 365 -56.72 -29.99 0.79
CA VAL A 365 -55.94 -29.68 1.99
C VAL A 365 -54.64 -30.49 1.98
N ALA A 366 -54.73 -31.81 1.81
CA ALA A 366 -53.55 -32.69 1.74
C ALA A 366 -52.61 -32.36 0.56
N GLU A 367 -53.15 -32.06 -0.62
CA GLU A 367 -52.36 -31.62 -1.79
C GLU A 367 -51.66 -30.26 -1.55
N THR A 368 -52.34 -29.34 -0.87
CA THR A 368 -51.80 -28.03 -0.51
C THR A 368 -50.71 -28.16 0.56
N GLU A 369 -50.93 -29.00 1.57
CA GLU A 369 -49.92 -29.28 2.60
C GLU A 369 -48.66 -29.90 1.99
N ALA A 370 -48.81 -30.90 1.11
CA ALA A 370 -47.67 -31.48 0.40
C ALA A 370 -46.90 -30.43 -0.44
N THR A 371 -47.61 -29.47 -1.03
CA THR A 371 -47.02 -28.35 -1.78
C THR A 371 -46.27 -27.38 -0.86
N LEU A 372 -46.82 -27.06 0.32
CA LEU A 372 -46.17 -26.24 1.34
C LEU A 372 -44.88 -26.89 1.84
N VAL A 373 -44.92 -28.17 2.19
CA VAL A 373 -43.74 -28.95 2.63
C VAL A 373 -42.65 -28.93 1.57
N SER A 374 -42.99 -29.27 0.32
CA SER A 374 -42.04 -29.21 -0.81
C SER A 374 -41.46 -27.80 -1.00
N THR A 375 -42.27 -26.76 -0.81
CA THR A 375 -41.84 -25.35 -0.96
C THR A 375 -40.88 -24.94 0.16
N ALA A 376 -41.18 -25.34 1.40
CA ALA A 376 -40.31 -25.14 2.56
C ALA A 376 -38.97 -25.87 2.39
N ASP A 377 -38.97 -27.14 1.96
CA ASP A 377 -37.75 -27.91 1.70
C ASP A 377 -36.86 -27.25 0.65
N LYS A 378 -37.45 -26.76 -0.45
CA LYS A 378 -36.71 -26.04 -1.50
C LYS A 378 -36.15 -24.72 -0.98
N LEU A 379 -36.90 -23.98 -0.16
CA LEU A 379 -36.42 -22.74 0.46
C LEU A 379 -35.24 -23.02 1.40
N THR A 380 -35.33 -24.04 2.26
CA THR A 380 -34.24 -24.45 3.13
C THR A 380 -33.01 -24.92 2.33
N ALA A 381 -33.20 -25.65 1.23
CA ALA A 381 -32.11 -26.05 0.34
C ALA A 381 -31.44 -24.83 -0.31
N ALA A 382 -32.23 -23.86 -0.79
CA ALA A 382 -31.74 -22.61 -1.36
C ALA A 382 -30.95 -21.79 -0.32
N LYS A 383 -31.49 -21.62 0.89
CA LYS A 383 -30.84 -20.96 2.03
C LYS A 383 -29.47 -21.58 2.34
N LYS A 384 -29.40 -22.91 2.39
CA LYS A 384 -28.13 -23.64 2.64
C LYS A 384 -27.13 -23.42 1.52
N ALA A 385 -27.56 -23.52 0.27
CA ALA A 385 -26.70 -23.35 -0.89
C ALA A 385 -26.17 -21.91 -1.01
N ASP A 386 -27.05 -20.93 -0.84
CA ASP A 386 -26.71 -19.51 -0.82
C ASP A 386 -25.71 -19.17 0.30
N LYS A 387 -25.93 -19.65 1.54
CA LYS A 387 -24.98 -19.46 2.65
C LYS A 387 -23.59 -19.99 2.32
N VAL A 388 -23.50 -21.18 1.72
CA VAL A 388 -22.21 -21.77 1.31
C VAL A 388 -21.53 -20.94 0.23
N VAL A 389 -22.29 -20.47 -0.76
CA VAL A 389 -21.76 -19.64 -1.85
C VAL A 389 -21.22 -18.32 -1.31
N GLU A 390 -21.97 -17.65 -0.42
CA GLU A 390 -21.55 -16.40 0.20
C GLU A 390 -20.26 -16.57 1.02
N HIS A 391 -20.23 -17.57 1.91
CA HIS A 391 -19.04 -17.86 2.72
C HIS A 391 -17.81 -18.13 1.84
N LEU A 392 -18.00 -18.92 0.79
CA LEU A 392 -16.92 -19.31 -0.10
C LEU A 392 -16.41 -18.11 -0.91
N ARG A 393 -17.29 -17.26 -1.43
CA ARG A 393 -16.92 -16.03 -2.15
C ARG A 393 -16.23 -15.04 -1.22
N GLY A 394 -16.80 -14.80 -0.03
CA GLY A 394 -16.20 -13.92 0.98
C GLY A 394 -14.79 -14.35 1.35
N ALA A 395 -14.58 -15.65 1.59
CA ALA A 395 -13.26 -16.21 1.89
C ALA A 395 -12.28 -16.05 0.72
N VAL A 396 -12.70 -16.33 -0.52
CA VAL A 396 -11.83 -16.24 -1.70
C VAL A 396 -11.46 -14.80 -2.02
N SER A 397 -12.42 -13.87 -1.95
CA SER A 397 -12.17 -12.44 -2.13
C SER A 397 -11.21 -11.91 -1.05
N ALA A 398 -11.43 -12.27 0.23
CA ALA A 398 -10.55 -11.88 1.31
C ALA A 398 -9.12 -12.43 1.13
N ILE A 399 -8.98 -13.68 0.68
CA ILE A 399 -7.66 -14.26 0.39
C ILE A 399 -6.99 -13.56 -0.81
N ALA A 400 -7.71 -13.35 -1.91
CA ALA A 400 -7.18 -12.66 -3.09
C ALA A 400 -6.70 -11.24 -2.74
N GLN A 401 -7.45 -10.53 -1.92
CA GLN A 401 -7.09 -9.21 -1.45
C GLN A 401 -5.88 -9.24 -0.49
N LYS A 402 -5.82 -10.18 0.45
CA LYS A 402 -4.63 -10.38 1.31
C LYS A 402 -3.38 -10.70 0.49
N MET A 403 -3.50 -11.53 -0.55
CA MET A 403 -2.41 -11.82 -1.49
C MET A 403 -1.99 -10.57 -2.27
N HIS A 404 -2.95 -9.75 -2.70
CA HIS A 404 -2.65 -8.49 -3.35
C HIS A 404 -1.93 -7.51 -2.42
N PHE A 405 -2.40 -7.34 -1.18
CA PHE A 405 -1.74 -6.50 -0.18
C PHE A 405 -0.32 -6.97 0.13
N LEU A 406 -0.13 -8.29 0.29
CA LEU A 406 1.21 -8.85 0.49
C LEU A 406 2.14 -8.52 -0.69
N PHE A 407 1.63 -8.64 -1.93
CA PHE A 407 2.41 -8.27 -3.11
C PHE A 407 2.69 -6.76 -3.19
N ASP A 408 1.69 -5.92 -2.87
CA ASP A 408 1.85 -4.48 -2.85
C ASP A 408 2.95 -4.07 -1.86
N GLN A 409 2.90 -4.60 -0.63
CA GLN A 409 3.91 -4.30 0.39
C GLN A 409 5.29 -4.90 0.09
N ALA A 410 5.36 -6.15 -0.34
CA ALA A 410 6.63 -6.84 -0.51
C ALA A 410 7.33 -6.49 -1.83
N VAL A 411 6.60 -5.97 -2.83
CA VAL A 411 7.12 -5.72 -4.17
C VAL A 411 6.80 -4.31 -4.65
N LEU A 412 5.54 -3.90 -4.70
CA LEU A 412 5.18 -2.62 -5.34
C LEU A 412 5.68 -1.41 -4.56
N THR A 413 5.53 -1.39 -3.23
CA THR A 413 6.01 -0.30 -2.39
C THR A 413 7.53 -0.12 -2.49
N PRO A 414 8.37 -1.17 -2.31
CA PRO A 414 9.81 -1.03 -2.53
C PRO A 414 10.18 -0.54 -3.94
N VAL A 415 9.43 -0.91 -4.97
CA VAL A 415 9.66 -0.44 -6.34
C VAL A 415 9.30 1.05 -6.49
N ARG A 416 8.19 1.49 -5.88
CA ARG A 416 7.79 2.90 -5.81
C ARG A 416 8.80 3.75 -5.04
N ASP A 417 9.34 3.21 -3.94
CA ASP A 417 10.36 3.89 -3.11
C ASP A 417 11.68 4.09 -3.87
N LEU A 418 11.98 3.24 -4.87
CA LEU A 418 13.08 3.44 -5.81
C LEU A 418 12.78 4.51 -6.88
N GLY A 419 11.62 5.18 -6.82
CA GLY A 419 11.18 6.16 -7.80
C GLY A 419 10.63 5.54 -9.09
N ILE A 420 10.44 4.22 -9.13
CA ILE A 420 9.84 3.52 -10.27
C ILE A 420 8.34 3.42 -9.99
N ASN A 421 7.56 4.28 -10.64
CA ASN A 421 6.10 4.27 -10.55
C ASN A 421 5.45 3.92 -11.90
N GLU A 422 4.13 3.74 -11.88
CA GLU A 422 3.32 3.36 -13.04
C GLU A 422 3.48 4.38 -14.20
N GLY A 423 3.64 5.66 -13.85
CA GLY A 423 3.80 6.79 -14.77
C GLY A 423 5.22 7.09 -15.24
N LEU A 424 6.24 6.37 -14.76
CA LEU A 424 7.65 6.67 -15.07
C LEU A 424 7.93 6.57 -16.58
N ASP A 425 8.21 7.69 -17.24
CA ASP A 425 8.70 7.70 -18.61
C ASP A 425 10.23 7.63 -18.62
N LEU A 426 10.81 6.56 -19.17
CA LEU A 426 12.26 6.39 -19.22
C LEU A 426 12.92 7.27 -20.28
N ASP A 427 12.16 7.80 -21.22
CA ASP A 427 12.69 8.73 -22.22
C ASP A 427 13.03 10.10 -21.60
N ASP A 428 12.42 10.46 -20.46
CA ASP A 428 12.77 11.67 -19.70
C ASP A 428 14.14 11.56 -19.01
N TYR A 429 14.60 10.33 -18.72
CA TYR A 429 15.84 10.08 -17.96
C TYR A 429 17.01 9.60 -18.83
N PHE A 430 16.73 8.93 -19.95
CA PHE A 430 17.75 8.38 -20.83
C PHE A 430 17.70 9.06 -22.20
N TYR A 431 18.75 9.82 -22.52
CA TYR A 431 18.93 10.45 -23.83
C TYR A 431 18.97 9.40 -24.95
N ALA A 432 18.27 9.66 -26.04
CA ALA A 432 18.29 8.82 -27.24
C ALA A 432 19.70 8.64 -27.81
N ASP A 433 20.54 9.67 -27.69
CA ASP A 433 21.97 9.63 -28.04
C ASP A 433 22.81 10.14 -26.85
N PRO A 434 23.42 9.25 -26.04
CA PRO A 434 24.30 9.63 -24.93
C PRO A 434 25.51 10.44 -25.38
N SER A 435 25.86 10.36 -26.66
CA SER A 435 27.01 11.00 -27.24
C SER A 435 26.78 12.47 -27.58
N ALA A 436 25.51 12.89 -27.66
CA ALA A 436 25.10 14.28 -27.73
C ALA A 436 25.23 15.02 -26.39
N LEU A 437 25.49 14.31 -25.29
CA LEU A 437 25.75 14.93 -23.99
C LEU A 437 27.05 15.75 -24.01
N LYS A 438 27.07 16.85 -23.25
CA LYS A 438 28.29 17.67 -23.06
C LYS A 438 29.47 16.83 -22.58
N SER A 439 29.23 15.86 -21.69
CA SER A 439 30.25 14.91 -21.22
C SER A 439 30.75 14.00 -22.35
N GLY A 440 29.85 13.49 -23.19
CA GLY A 440 30.22 12.73 -24.39
C GLY A 440 31.11 13.54 -25.33
N GLY A 441 30.76 14.81 -25.56
CA GLY A 441 31.58 15.76 -26.30
C GLY A 441 32.96 15.99 -25.68
N MET A 442 33.03 16.17 -24.36
CA MET A 442 34.31 16.36 -23.64
C MET A 442 35.20 15.13 -23.72
N VAL A 443 34.65 13.91 -23.55
CA VAL A 443 35.45 12.68 -23.67
C VAL A 443 36.02 12.53 -25.08
N ARG A 444 35.22 12.82 -26.12
CA ARG A 444 35.68 12.81 -27.52
C ARG A 444 36.80 13.83 -27.74
N ALA A 445 36.63 15.06 -27.24
CA ALA A 445 37.63 16.11 -27.35
C ALA A 445 38.93 15.75 -26.62
N THR A 446 38.86 15.09 -25.45
CA THR A 446 40.04 14.61 -24.72
C THR A 446 40.77 13.51 -25.50
N VAL A 447 40.05 12.57 -26.11
CA VAL A 447 40.65 11.53 -26.96
C VAL A 447 41.36 12.17 -28.17
N ASP A 448 40.73 13.17 -28.81
CA ASP A 448 41.31 13.89 -29.94
C ASP A 448 42.53 14.73 -29.53
N SER A 449 42.48 15.36 -28.36
CA SER A 449 43.60 16.12 -27.80
C SER A 449 44.78 15.22 -27.47
N LEU A 450 44.53 14.05 -26.87
CA LEU A 450 45.56 13.06 -26.55
C LEU A 450 46.22 12.50 -27.82
N ASP A 451 45.43 12.18 -28.85
CA ASP A 451 45.94 11.73 -30.15
C ASP A 451 46.79 12.80 -30.84
N THR A 452 46.32 14.05 -30.83
CA THR A 452 47.05 15.19 -31.39
C THR A 452 48.37 15.42 -30.66
N PHE A 453 48.37 15.41 -29.33
CA PHE A 453 49.57 15.54 -28.50
C PHE A 453 50.57 14.39 -28.78
N CYS A 454 50.05 13.17 -28.87
CA CYS A 454 50.86 11.98 -29.15
C CYS A 454 51.48 11.97 -30.55
N LYS A 455 50.78 12.49 -31.56
CA LYS A 455 51.32 12.62 -32.93
C LYS A 455 52.23 13.83 -33.11
N GLY A 456 52.09 14.86 -32.26
CA GLY A 456 52.84 16.11 -32.31
C GLY A 456 53.96 16.17 -31.28
N ASP A 457 53.71 16.90 -30.20
CA ASP A 457 54.74 17.34 -29.24
C ASP A 457 55.36 16.16 -28.47
N ALA A 458 54.57 15.18 -28.06
CA ALA A 458 55.08 14.01 -27.33
C ALA A 458 56.03 13.19 -28.20
N LYS A 459 55.67 12.96 -29.47
CA LYS A 459 56.55 12.23 -30.41
C LYS A 459 57.89 12.94 -30.58
N LYS A 460 57.90 14.27 -30.75
CA LYS A 460 59.15 15.05 -30.86
C LYS A 460 60.01 14.90 -29.60
N ALA A 461 59.40 14.98 -28.42
CA ALA A 461 60.10 14.81 -27.15
C ALA A 461 60.63 13.37 -26.97
N PHE A 462 59.86 12.37 -27.38
CA PHE A 462 60.26 10.95 -27.31
C PHE A 462 61.39 10.64 -28.29
N ASP A 463 61.32 11.15 -29.52
CA ASP A 463 62.37 10.98 -30.53
C ASP A 463 63.71 11.61 -30.05
N ALA A 464 63.65 12.69 -29.26
CA ALA A 464 64.84 13.35 -28.70
C ALA A 464 65.56 12.56 -27.59
N VAL A 465 64.90 11.55 -27.00
CA VAL A 465 65.46 10.69 -25.94
C VAL A 465 65.46 9.20 -26.31
N ALA A 466 65.14 8.88 -27.57
CA ALA A 466 64.92 7.52 -28.05
C ALA A 466 66.18 6.64 -27.98
N ASP A 467 67.36 7.25 -27.96
CA ASP A 467 68.66 6.58 -27.78
C ASP A 467 68.89 6.10 -26.35
N GLN A 468 68.21 6.69 -25.37
CA GLN A 468 68.30 6.33 -23.96
C GLN A 468 67.15 5.44 -23.52
N ILE A 469 65.91 5.81 -23.85
CA ILE A 469 64.68 5.12 -23.42
C ILE A 469 63.59 5.28 -24.49
N ASP A 470 63.00 4.17 -24.94
CA ASP A 470 61.86 4.20 -25.84
C ASP A 470 60.55 4.50 -25.07
N LEU A 471 60.11 5.76 -25.14
CA LEU A 471 58.84 6.22 -24.59
C LEU A 471 57.67 6.12 -25.59
N SER A 472 57.92 5.70 -26.84
CA SER A 472 56.86 5.54 -27.84
C SER A 472 55.69 4.64 -27.43
N PRO A 473 55.83 3.62 -26.55
CA PRO A 473 54.70 2.85 -26.05
C PRO A 473 53.65 3.69 -25.30
N LEU A 474 54.03 4.82 -24.68
CA LEU A 474 53.09 5.70 -23.97
C LEU A 474 52.09 6.38 -24.91
N CYS A 475 52.41 6.46 -26.21
CA CYS A 475 51.53 6.99 -27.24
C CYS A 475 50.90 5.92 -28.14
N ARG A 476 50.95 4.63 -27.76
CA ARG A 476 50.21 3.55 -28.43
C ARG A 476 48.77 3.46 -27.93
N ILE A 477 48.06 4.58 -27.95
CA ILE A 477 46.67 4.66 -27.47
C ILE A 477 45.67 4.01 -28.43
N GLY A 478 46.07 3.72 -29.67
CA GLY A 478 45.22 3.16 -30.73
C GLY A 478 44.67 4.24 -31.67
N ASP A 479 43.71 3.87 -32.52
CA ASP A 479 43.04 4.81 -33.41
C ASP A 479 42.00 5.62 -32.61
N ALA A 480 42.18 6.95 -32.55
CA ALA A 480 41.28 7.87 -31.85
C ALA A 480 39.81 7.76 -32.30
N ALA A 481 39.55 7.57 -33.59
CA ALA A 481 38.19 7.37 -34.10
C ALA A 481 37.60 6.06 -33.57
N LYS A 482 38.41 5.00 -33.53
CA LYS A 482 38.00 3.71 -32.96
C LYS A 482 37.72 3.82 -31.46
N ILE A 483 38.57 4.48 -30.69
CA ILE A 483 38.36 4.70 -29.24
C ILE A 483 37.06 5.47 -29.00
N LYS A 484 36.81 6.54 -29.75
CA LYS A 484 35.56 7.33 -29.64
C LYS A 484 34.31 6.49 -29.92
N LEU A 485 34.37 5.62 -30.92
CA LEU A 485 33.29 4.69 -31.25
C LEU A 485 33.10 3.63 -30.16
N GLU A 486 34.17 3.01 -29.66
CA GLU A 486 34.12 2.00 -28.60
C GLU A 486 33.56 2.58 -27.29
N VAL A 487 33.96 3.80 -26.92
CA VAL A 487 33.42 4.47 -25.72
C VAL A 487 31.94 4.80 -25.90
N SER A 488 31.54 5.32 -27.07
CA SER A 488 30.12 5.62 -27.35
C SER A 488 29.28 4.33 -27.29
N ALA A 489 29.74 3.26 -27.95
CA ALA A 489 29.07 1.96 -27.95
C ALA A 489 28.99 1.33 -26.55
N ALA A 490 30.03 1.48 -25.71
CA ALA A 490 30.01 0.99 -24.34
C ALA A 490 28.98 1.73 -23.48
N VAL A 491 28.88 3.06 -23.62
CA VAL A 491 27.88 3.88 -22.93
C VAL A 491 26.47 3.54 -23.41
N GLU A 492 26.24 3.48 -24.72
CA GLU A 492 24.95 3.08 -25.31
C GLU A 492 24.52 1.68 -24.84
N GLY A 493 25.45 0.72 -24.85
CA GLY A 493 25.20 -0.63 -24.35
C GLY A 493 24.82 -0.65 -22.87
N LYS A 494 25.47 0.19 -22.04
CA LYS A 494 25.13 0.31 -20.61
C LYS A 494 23.77 0.99 -20.41
N VAL A 495 23.47 2.06 -21.13
CA VAL A 495 22.17 2.75 -21.10
C VAL A 495 21.05 1.78 -21.46
N LYS A 496 21.20 1.04 -22.57
CA LYS A 496 20.23 0.02 -22.99
C LYS A 496 20.01 -1.04 -21.91
N SER A 497 21.09 -1.60 -21.34
CA SER A 497 20.98 -2.62 -20.30
C SER A 497 20.29 -2.12 -19.02
N VAL A 498 20.54 -0.87 -18.61
CA VAL A 498 19.88 -0.27 -17.44
C VAL A 498 18.41 0.00 -17.74
N ARG A 499 18.10 0.57 -18.92
CA ARG A 499 16.73 0.81 -19.38
C ARG A 499 15.92 -0.49 -19.39
N GLU A 500 16.43 -1.55 -20.02
CA GLU A 500 15.79 -2.87 -20.05
C GLU A 500 15.55 -3.43 -18.64
N SER A 501 16.49 -3.21 -17.70
CA SER A 501 16.34 -3.65 -16.31
C SER A 501 15.24 -2.87 -15.58
N ILE A 502 15.17 -1.55 -15.78
CA ILE A 502 14.11 -0.71 -15.20
C ILE A 502 12.76 -1.05 -15.82
N GLU A 503 12.67 -1.26 -17.13
CA GLU A 503 11.44 -1.73 -17.81
C GLU A 503 10.98 -3.08 -17.27
N GLN A 504 11.91 -4.01 -17.02
CA GLN A 504 11.60 -5.29 -16.42
C GLN A 504 11.01 -5.13 -15.01
N VAL A 505 11.58 -4.24 -14.19
CA VAL A 505 11.04 -3.93 -12.85
C VAL A 505 9.69 -3.22 -12.96
N LYS A 506 9.58 -2.17 -13.78
CA LYS A 506 8.35 -1.42 -14.05
C LYS A 506 7.23 -2.33 -14.53
N SER A 507 7.52 -3.35 -15.33
CA SER A 507 6.51 -4.32 -15.76
C SER A 507 5.89 -5.13 -14.63
N TRP A 508 6.42 -5.10 -13.40
CA TRP A 508 5.78 -5.68 -12.21
C TRP A 508 4.72 -4.77 -11.59
N MET A 509 4.73 -3.49 -11.95
CA MET A 509 3.70 -2.53 -11.57
C MET A 509 2.42 -2.67 -12.39
N ASP A 510 2.46 -3.40 -13.51
CA ASP A 510 1.26 -3.80 -14.24
C ASP A 510 0.48 -4.81 -13.38
N PRO A 511 -0.73 -4.44 -12.88
CA PRO A 511 -1.53 -5.32 -12.04
C PRO A 511 -1.93 -6.61 -12.78
N PHE A 512 -1.88 -6.65 -14.11
CA PHE A 512 -2.24 -7.82 -14.91
C PHE A 512 -1.03 -8.49 -15.57
N LYS A 513 0.18 -8.27 -15.05
CA LYS A 513 1.42 -8.86 -15.58
C LYS A 513 1.25 -10.33 -15.93
N GLY A 514 1.72 -10.74 -17.11
CA GLY A 514 1.67 -12.15 -17.55
C GLY A 514 0.31 -12.62 -18.06
N GLN A 515 -0.64 -11.71 -18.26
CA GLN A 515 -1.93 -11.97 -18.89
C GLN A 515 -2.06 -11.16 -20.18
N GLU A 516 -3.13 -11.43 -20.95
CA GLU A 516 -3.56 -10.48 -21.98
C GLU A 516 -3.82 -9.12 -21.34
N ARG A 517 -3.53 -8.03 -22.07
CA ARG A 517 -3.79 -6.67 -21.58
C ARG A 517 -5.31 -6.47 -21.48
N PHE A 518 -5.84 -6.75 -20.30
CA PHE A 518 -7.23 -6.51 -19.99
C PHE A 518 -7.45 -5.03 -19.72
N THR A 519 -8.50 -4.47 -20.30
CA THR A 519 -9.00 -3.16 -19.90
C THR A 519 -9.77 -3.27 -18.58
N SER A 520 -9.90 -2.16 -17.85
CA SER A 520 -10.72 -2.13 -16.63
C SER A 520 -12.17 -2.57 -16.91
N GLU A 521 -12.70 -2.29 -18.10
CA GLU A 521 -14.03 -2.71 -18.54
C GLU A 521 -14.13 -4.22 -18.72
N GLN A 522 -13.11 -4.87 -19.27
CA GLN A 522 -13.09 -6.33 -19.40
C GLN A 522 -13.02 -7.01 -18.03
N ILE A 523 -12.21 -6.47 -17.11
CA ILE A 523 -12.15 -6.97 -15.73
C ILE A 523 -13.48 -6.80 -15.02
N ALA A 524 -14.15 -5.65 -15.20
CA ALA A 524 -15.48 -5.41 -14.65
C ALA A 524 -16.50 -6.40 -15.21
N ASP A 525 -16.49 -6.68 -16.52
CA ASP A 525 -17.34 -7.71 -17.13
C ASP A 525 -17.05 -9.12 -16.58
N PHE A 526 -15.79 -9.44 -16.27
CA PHE A 526 -15.45 -10.73 -15.69
C PHE A 526 -16.00 -10.91 -14.29
N VAL A 527 -15.89 -9.85 -13.48
CA VAL A 527 -16.47 -9.85 -12.13
C VAL A 527 -18.00 -9.84 -12.19
N ALA A 528 -18.61 -9.10 -13.11
CA ALA A 528 -20.06 -9.14 -13.38
C ALA A 528 -20.56 -10.55 -13.73
N LYS A 529 -19.70 -11.39 -14.32
CA LYS A 529 -19.96 -12.81 -14.61
C LYS A 529 -19.66 -13.75 -13.44
N GLY A 530 -19.32 -13.21 -12.28
CA GLY A 530 -19.15 -13.92 -11.01
C GLY A 530 -17.71 -14.19 -10.57
N GLU A 531 -16.71 -13.81 -11.36
CA GLU A 531 -15.30 -13.97 -10.98
C GLU A 531 -14.95 -13.12 -9.74
N PRO A 532 -14.25 -13.65 -8.72
CA PRO A 532 -13.83 -12.87 -7.55
C PRO A 532 -12.90 -11.69 -7.92
N GLU A 533 -13.10 -10.54 -7.29
CA GLU A 533 -12.24 -9.38 -7.50
C GLU A 533 -10.78 -9.69 -7.13
N GLY A 534 -9.84 -9.08 -7.85
CA GLY A 534 -8.42 -9.20 -7.55
C GLY A 534 -7.84 -10.53 -7.97
N LEU A 535 -8.67 -11.52 -8.36
CA LEU A 535 -8.21 -12.80 -8.90
C LEU A 535 -7.26 -12.60 -10.08
N ARG A 536 -7.62 -11.69 -10.99
CA ARG A 536 -6.76 -11.31 -12.12
C ARG A 536 -5.50 -10.56 -11.67
N LYS A 537 -5.58 -9.75 -10.60
CA LYS A 537 -4.42 -9.03 -10.05
C LYS A 537 -3.39 -9.99 -9.44
N VAL A 538 -3.85 -11.09 -8.83
CA VAL A 538 -2.97 -12.09 -8.21
C VAL A 538 -2.48 -13.16 -9.17
N LYS A 539 -3.17 -13.37 -10.32
CA LYS A 539 -2.78 -14.38 -11.32
C LYS A 539 -1.36 -14.16 -11.85
N GLY A 540 -0.99 -12.93 -12.15
CA GLY A 540 0.34 -12.62 -12.70
C GLY A 540 1.48 -12.97 -11.76
N VAL A 541 1.27 -12.73 -10.47
CA VAL A 541 2.26 -12.87 -9.41
C VAL A 541 2.31 -14.30 -8.89
N TYR A 542 1.13 -14.87 -8.62
CA TYR A 542 0.98 -16.16 -7.94
C TYR A 542 0.61 -17.29 -8.91
N GLY A 543 0.61 -17.06 -10.22
CA GLY A 543 0.15 -18.02 -11.23
C GLY A 543 0.88 -19.37 -11.23
N SER A 544 2.11 -19.40 -10.72
CA SER A 544 2.92 -20.62 -10.56
C SER A 544 2.73 -21.31 -9.20
N ALA A 545 2.08 -20.67 -8.24
CA ALA A 545 1.84 -21.24 -6.92
C ALA A 545 0.81 -22.38 -6.99
N GLY A 546 1.00 -23.43 -6.18
CA GLY A 546 0.06 -24.56 -6.12
C GLY A 546 -1.37 -24.11 -5.76
N PHE A 547 -1.49 -23.16 -4.84
CA PHE A 547 -2.78 -22.57 -4.45
C PHE A 547 -3.51 -21.90 -5.62
N TYR A 548 -2.79 -21.36 -6.60
CA TYR A 548 -3.42 -20.74 -7.75
C TYR A 548 -4.20 -21.73 -8.63
N GLN A 549 -3.88 -23.03 -8.60
CA GLN A 549 -4.69 -24.04 -9.30
C GLN A 549 -6.11 -24.12 -8.74
N TYR A 550 -6.29 -23.87 -7.43
CA TYR A 550 -7.61 -23.73 -6.84
C TYR A 550 -8.29 -22.45 -7.32
N LEU A 551 -7.56 -21.32 -7.33
CA LEU A 551 -8.08 -20.03 -7.78
C LEU A 551 -8.53 -20.04 -9.25
N LYS A 552 -7.94 -20.88 -10.12
CA LYS A 552 -8.43 -21.08 -11.50
C LYS A 552 -9.88 -21.57 -11.58
N GLY A 553 -10.35 -22.30 -10.58
CA GLY A 553 -11.75 -22.75 -10.54
C GLY A 553 -12.76 -21.60 -10.44
N TRP A 554 -12.29 -20.40 -10.08
CA TRP A 554 -13.07 -19.18 -9.96
C TRP A 554 -13.04 -18.28 -11.19
N GLU A 555 -12.18 -18.57 -12.15
CA GLU A 555 -12.16 -17.84 -13.42
C GLU A 555 -13.47 -18.07 -14.20
N ILE A 556 -13.79 -17.19 -15.15
CA ILE A 556 -14.89 -17.42 -16.09
C ILE A 556 -14.84 -18.85 -16.68
N ARG A 557 -15.98 -19.55 -16.65
CA ARG A 557 -16.17 -20.97 -17.02
C ARG A 557 -15.50 -21.98 -16.07
N GLY A 558 -14.89 -21.53 -14.99
CA GLY A 558 -14.35 -22.37 -13.94
C GLY A 558 -15.43 -23.16 -13.20
N GLN A 559 -15.02 -24.29 -12.61
CA GLN A 559 -15.94 -25.24 -11.95
C GLN A 559 -16.73 -24.61 -10.78
N PHE A 560 -16.17 -23.64 -10.07
CA PHE A 560 -16.85 -23.00 -8.94
C PHE A 560 -17.93 -22.02 -9.43
N LEU A 561 -17.67 -21.28 -10.51
CA LEU A 561 -18.71 -20.46 -11.13
C LEU A 561 -19.83 -21.31 -11.76
N GLN A 562 -19.52 -22.50 -12.28
CA GLN A 562 -20.54 -23.44 -12.74
C GLN A 562 -21.40 -23.98 -11.57
N LEU A 563 -20.79 -24.22 -10.40
CA LEU A 563 -21.54 -24.57 -9.19
C LEU A 563 -22.43 -23.42 -8.72
N ILE A 564 -21.95 -22.18 -8.78
CA ILE A 564 -22.74 -20.98 -8.49
C ILE A 564 -23.87 -20.82 -9.51
N ALA A 565 -23.65 -21.16 -10.79
CA ALA A 565 -24.71 -21.16 -11.78
C ALA A 565 -25.84 -22.17 -11.44
N LYS A 566 -25.53 -23.29 -10.79
CA LYS A 566 -26.58 -24.22 -10.30
C LYS A 566 -27.44 -23.62 -9.18
N LEU A 567 -26.94 -22.63 -8.42
CA LEU A 567 -27.76 -21.88 -7.47
C LEU A 567 -28.85 -21.10 -8.20
N LYS A 568 -28.57 -20.60 -9.42
CA LYS A 568 -29.58 -19.96 -10.28
C LYS A 568 -30.70 -20.93 -10.67
N ASP A 569 -30.37 -22.21 -10.91
CA ASP A 569 -31.37 -23.24 -11.18
C ASP A 569 -32.25 -23.51 -9.94
N VAL A 570 -31.64 -23.55 -8.74
CA VAL A 570 -32.37 -23.67 -7.47
C VAL A 570 -33.30 -22.48 -7.25
N ILE A 571 -32.82 -21.26 -7.52
CA ILE A 571 -33.63 -20.03 -7.48
C ILE A 571 -34.80 -20.13 -8.48
N GLY A 572 -34.55 -20.60 -9.71
CA GLY A 572 -35.62 -20.83 -10.69
C GLY A 572 -36.64 -21.89 -10.25
N ALA A 573 -36.21 -22.90 -9.49
CA ALA A 573 -37.12 -23.86 -8.88
C ALA A 573 -37.99 -23.21 -7.79
N LEU A 574 -37.47 -22.21 -7.06
CA LEU A 574 -38.29 -21.41 -6.12
C LEU A 574 -39.37 -20.62 -6.86
N ASP A 575 -39.06 -20.01 -8.01
CA ASP A 575 -40.05 -19.32 -8.86
C ASP A 575 -41.21 -20.25 -9.22
N SER A 576 -40.89 -21.44 -9.74
CA SER A 576 -41.92 -22.42 -10.11
C SER A 576 -42.76 -22.88 -8.91
N SER A 577 -42.15 -23.04 -7.73
CA SER A 577 -42.85 -23.48 -6.53
C SER A 577 -43.79 -22.41 -5.99
N SER A 578 -43.38 -21.13 -6.07
CA SER A 578 -44.25 -19.98 -5.74
C SER A 578 -45.53 -20.01 -6.57
N SER A 579 -45.40 -20.17 -7.89
CA SER A 579 -46.56 -20.18 -8.80
C SER A 579 -47.45 -21.41 -8.59
N THR A 580 -46.87 -22.57 -8.28
CA THR A 580 -47.64 -23.77 -7.93
C THR A 580 -48.42 -23.55 -6.64
N LEU A 581 -47.78 -23.01 -5.60
CA LEU A 581 -48.43 -22.71 -4.33
C LEU A 581 -49.60 -21.74 -4.53
N GLU A 582 -49.40 -20.65 -5.28
CA GLU A 582 -50.48 -19.70 -5.62
C GLU A 582 -51.67 -20.36 -6.33
N ALA A 583 -51.41 -21.30 -7.24
CA ALA A 583 -52.46 -22.01 -7.96
C ALA A 583 -53.25 -22.97 -7.04
N GLU A 584 -52.55 -23.71 -6.18
CA GLU A 584 -53.19 -24.62 -5.20
C GLU A 584 -53.99 -23.85 -4.16
N MET A 585 -53.47 -22.71 -3.71
CA MET A 585 -54.18 -21.79 -2.81
C MET A 585 -55.51 -21.33 -3.36
N LYS A 586 -55.54 -20.94 -4.63
CA LYS A 586 -56.77 -20.52 -5.28
C LYS A 586 -57.78 -21.67 -5.37
N LYS A 587 -57.33 -22.88 -5.71
CA LYS A 587 -58.21 -24.06 -5.76
C LYS A 587 -58.75 -24.43 -4.39
N LEU A 588 -57.92 -24.36 -3.35
CA LEU A 588 -58.34 -24.60 -1.97
C LEU A 588 -59.47 -23.64 -1.58
N HIS A 589 -59.31 -22.34 -1.87
CA HIS A 589 -60.34 -21.35 -1.63
C HIS A 589 -61.66 -21.65 -2.38
N ASP A 590 -61.58 -22.02 -3.66
CA ASP A 590 -62.77 -22.37 -4.45
C ASP A 590 -63.50 -23.62 -3.89
N GLU A 591 -62.75 -24.68 -3.55
CA GLU A 591 -63.31 -25.92 -3.00
C GLU A 591 -63.89 -25.76 -1.59
N LEU A 592 -63.29 -24.87 -0.81
CA LEU A 592 -63.72 -24.51 0.53
C LEU A 592 -65.05 -23.76 0.52
N LYS A 593 -65.22 -22.86 -0.45
CA LYS A 593 -66.49 -22.18 -0.70
C LYS A 593 -67.58 -23.17 -1.09
N ASP A 594 -67.29 -24.08 -2.03
CA ASP A 594 -68.22 -25.14 -2.46
C ASP A 594 -68.65 -26.03 -1.28
N ALA A 595 -67.70 -26.43 -0.42
CA ALA A 595 -67.98 -27.23 0.78
C ALA A 595 -68.83 -26.47 1.80
N THR A 596 -68.56 -25.18 2.02
CA THR A 596 -69.34 -24.33 2.93
C THR A 596 -70.79 -24.18 2.46
N GLU A 597 -71.02 -23.94 1.17
CA GLU A 597 -72.37 -23.83 0.60
C GLU A 597 -73.15 -25.16 0.68
N ALA A 598 -72.48 -26.29 0.43
CA ALA A 598 -73.07 -27.61 0.55
C ALA A 598 -73.45 -27.95 2.00
N ARG A 599 -72.61 -27.56 2.96
CA ARG A 599 -72.85 -27.73 4.39
C ARG A 599 -74.01 -26.90 4.89
N GLU A 600 -74.07 -25.61 4.55
CA GLU A 600 -75.21 -24.75 4.90
C GLU A 600 -76.52 -25.34 4.34
N THR A 601 -76.48 -25.93 3.15
CA THR A 601 -77.63 -26.64 2.59
C THR A 601 -78.01 -27.88 3.42
N ALA A 602 -77.03 -28.69 3.85
CA ALA A 602 -77.26 -29.86 4.69
C ALA A 602 -77.83 -29.49 6.08
N GLU A 603 -77.25 -28.49 6.75
CA GLU A 603 -77.74 -27.93 8.01
C GLU A 603 -79.21 -27.51 7.91
N ASN A 604 -79.55 -26.74 6.87
CA ASN A 604 -80.92 -26.30 6.65
C ASN A 604 -81.89 -27.46 6.43
N ARG A 605 -81.48 -28.53 5.74
CA ARG A 605 -82.33 -29.72 5.52
C ARG A 605 -82.46 -30.59 6.77
N LEU A 606 -81.41 -30.72 7.57
CA LEU A 606 -81.48 -31.40 8.88
C LEU A 606 -82.41 -30.65 9.84
N SER A 607 -82.33 -29.32 9.87
CA SER A 607 -83.24 -28.46 10.64
C SER A 607 -84.70 -28.64 10.22
N GLN A 608 -84.99 -28.61 8.91
CA GLN A 608 -86.34 -28.87 8.39
C GLN A 608 -86.83 -30.27 8.78
N ALA A 609 -85.98 -31.29 8.71
CA ALA A 609 -86.34 -32.65 9.11
C ALA A 609 -86.65 -32.75 10.62
N GLY A 610 -85.90 -32.05 11.47
CA GLY A 610 -86.15 -31.98 12.92
C GLY A 610 -87.47 -31.29 13.32
N GLN A 611 -88.06 -30.50 12.41
CA GLN A 611 -89.32 -29.79 12.62
C GLN A 611 -90.57 -30.57 12.14
N ILE A 612 -90.41 -31.74 11.53
CA ILE A 612 -91.52 -32.55 11.02
C ILE A 612 -92.46 -32.97 12.18
N GLN A 613 -93.77 -32.87 11.95
CA GLN A 613 -94.79 -33.32 12.91
C GLN A 613 -94.70 -34.85 13.10
N GLY A 614 -94.67 -35.30 14.36
CA GLY A 614 -94.56 -36.72 14.73
C GLY A 614 -93.25 -37.13 15.41
N ILE A 615 -92.27 -36.22 15.48
CA ILE A 615 -91.03 -36.40 16.26
C ILE A 615 -91.30 -36.14 17.75
N THR A 616 -90.76 -36.99 18.62
CA THR A 616 -90.83 -36.82 20.08
C THR A 616 -90.01 -35.61 20.54
N GLU A 617 -90.40 -34.98 21.64
CA GLU A 617 -89.70 -33.78 22.14
C GLU A 617 -88.21 -34.03 22.38
N ASP A 618 -87.86 -35.16 23.01
CA ASP A 618 -86.46 -35.55 23.27
C ASP A 618 -85.59 -35.60 22.00
N ILE A 619 -86.17 -36.01 20.86
CA ILE A 619 -85.44 -36.08 19.59
C ILE A 619 -85.32 -34.68 18.97
N ARG A 620 -86.37 -33.85 19.11
CA ARG A 620 -86.32 -32.46 18.66
C ARG A 620 -85.26 -31.67 19.42
N GLU A 621 -85.19 -31.82 20.74
CA GLU A 621 -84.20 -31.15 21.59
C GLU A 621 -82.77 -31.59 21.26
N MET A 622 -82.53 -32.90 21.09
CA MET A 622 -81.23 -33.43 20.65
C MET A 622 -80.83 -32.94 19.26
N VAL A 623 -81.76 -32.91 18.29
CA VAL A 623 -81.48 -32.41 16.94
C VAL A 623 -81.14 -30.92 17.01
N GLN A 624 -81.83 -30.14 17.85
CA GLN A 624 -81.51 -28.73 18.06
C GLN A 624 -80.13 -28.55 18.69
N GLU A 625 -79.78 -29.32 19.72
CA GLU A 625 -78.44 -29.30 20.34
C GLU A 625 -77.34 -29.60 19.31
N LYS A 626 -77.56 -30.60 18.46
CA LYS A 626 -76.60 -30.95 17.40
C LYS A 626 -76.53 -29.87 16.33
N LEU A 627 -77.65 -29.26 15.93
CA LEU A 627 -77.66 -28.13 14.99
C LEU A 627 -76.94 -26.90 15.55
N ASP A 628 -77.10 -26.61 16.85
CA ASP A 628 -76.37 -25.53 17.51
C ASP A 628 -74.86 -25.82 17.52
N ALA A 629 -74.47 -27.07 17.83
CA ALA A 629 -73.08 -27.51 17.73
C ALA A 629 -72.53 -27.42 16.29
N MET A 630 -73.35 -27.74 15.28
CA MET A 630 -72.99 -27.57 13.87
C MET A 630 -72.81 -26.10 13.50
N HIS A 631 -73.68 -25.20 13.96
CA HIS A 631 -73.54 -23.77 13.72
C HIS A 631 -72.31 -23.18 14.39
N GLU A 632 -71.97 -23.63 15.61
CA GLU A 632 -70.72 -23.26 16.28
C GLU A 632 -69.51 -23.75 15.48
N MET A 633 -69.53 -25.00 15.01
CA MET A 633 -68.44 -25.57 14.23
C MET A 633 -68.29 -24.93 12.86
N SER A 634 -69.40 -24.62 12.18
CA SER A 634 -69.41 -23.85 10.94
C SER A 634 -68.84 -22.45 11.15
N SER A 635 -69.06 -21.83 12.30
CA SER A 635 -68.45 -20.54 12.66
C SER A 635 -66.94 -20.68 12.90
N LYS A 636 -66.50 -21.74 13.60
CA LYS A 636 -65.07 -22.03 13.81
C LYS A 636 -64.36 -22.32 12.50
N ILE A 637 -64.97 -23.09 11.60
CA ILE A 637 -64.41 -23.36 10.28
C ILE A 637 -64.32 -22.07 9.47
N LYS A 638 -65.35 -21.22 9.44
CA LYS A 638 -65.28 -19.90 8.77
C LYS A 638 -64.13 -19.03 9.30
N LEU A 639 -63.90 -19.02 10.62
CA LEU A 639 -62.78 -18.29 11.21
C LEU A 639 -61.43 -18.91 10.83
N SER A 640 -61.27 -20.23 10.96
CA SER A 640 -60.05 -20.95 10.58
C SER A 640 -59.73 -20.76 9.09
N ILE A 641 -60.74 -20.66 8.23
CA ILE A 641 -60.59 -20.31 6.82
C ILE A 641 -59.99 -18.92 6.64
N GLU A 642 -60.53 -17.91 7.32
CA GLU A 642 -60.03 -16.53 7.22
C GLU A 642 -58.60 -16.41 7.77
N GLU A 643 -58.28 -17.17 8.82
CA GLU A 643 -56.95 -17.26 9.42
C GLU A 643 -55.96 -17.96 8.47
N LEU A 644 -56.37 -19.08 7.88
CA LEU A 644 -55.62 -19.82 6.86
C LEU A 644 -55.33 -18.96 5.63
N GLU A 645 -56.31 -18.26 5.08
CA GLU A 645 -56.13 -17.33 3.96
C GLU A 645 -55.12 -16.22 4.29
N ARG A 646 -55.22 -15.67 5.50
CA ARG A 646 -54.28 -14.65 5.99
C ARG A 646 -52.87 -15.22 6.14
N ALA A 647 -52.73 -16.39 6.75
CA ALA A 647 -51.46 -17.08 6.95
C ALA A 647 -50.78 -17.36 5.61
N LEU A 648 -51.54 -17.81 4.62
CA LEU A 648 -51.03 -18.16 3.30
C LEU A 648 -50.67 -16.93 2.47
N GLU A 649 -51.41 -15.83 2.58
CA GLU A 649 -51.01 -14.56 1.96
C GLU A 649 -49.73 -13.99 2.59
N ILE A 650 -49.54 -14.12 3.91
CA ILE A 650 -48.30 -13.76 4.59
C ILE A 650 -47.15 -14.67 4.12
N ALA A 651 -47.37 -15.99 4.07
CA ALA A 651 -46.39 -16.95 3.59
C ALA A 651 -45.95 -16.65 2.17
N ARG A 652 -46.90 -16.33 1.28
CA ARG A 652 -46.66 -15.93 -0.11
C ARG A 652 -45.79 -14.67 -0.20
N LYS A 653 -46.13 -13.62 0.54
CA LYS A 653 -45.36 -12.36 0.57
C LYS A 653 -43.95 -12.58 1.09
N ASN A 654 -43.82 -13.28 2.21
CA ASN A 654 -42.51 -13.54 2.83
C ASN A 654 -41.66 -14.42 1.92
N TYR A 655 -42.25 -15.43 1.29
CA TYR A 655 -41.56 -16.28 0.31
C TYR A 655 -41.06 -15.48 -0.90
N ALA A 656 -41.92 -14.64 -1.48
CA ALA A 656 -41.53 -13.78 -2.61
C ALA A 656 -40.39 -12.82 -2.22
N ALA A 657 -40.45 -12.25 -1.01
CA ALA A 657 -39.41 -11.37 -0.48
C ALA A 657 -38.09 -12.14 -0.24
N ALA A 658 -38.14 -13.33 0.37
CA ALA A 658 -36.99 -14.19 0.60
C ALA A 658 -36.33 -14.60 -0.72
N ARG A 659 -37.13 -15.00 -1.71
CA ARG A 659 -36.68 -15.32 -3.06
C ARG A 659 -36.00 -14.13 -3.73
N GLN A 660 -36.63 -12.95 -3.69
CA GLN A 660 -36.06 -11.74 -4.25
C GLN A 660 -34.74 -11.38 -3.57
N ALA A 661 -34.65 -11.53 -2.25
CA ALA A 661 -33.43 -11.26 -1.51
C ALA A 661 -32.31 -12.26 -1.81
N ILE A 662 -32.61 -13.53 -2.05
CA ILE A 662 -31.63 -14.50 -2.55
C ILE A 662 -31.18 -14.12 -3.97
N GLN A 663 -32.10 -13.66 -4.83
CA GLN A 663 -31.76 -13.19 -6.19
C GLN A 663 -30.90 -11.93 -6.18
N ASP A 664 -31.23 -10.96 -5.33
CA ASP A 664 -30.51 -9.70 -5.20
C ASP A 664 -29.16 -9.95 -4.54
N ALA A 665 -29.08 -10.78 -3.49
CA ALA A 665 -27.80 -11.19 -2.92
C ALA A 665 -26.92 -11.90 -3.96
N PHE A 666 -27.50 -12.76 -4.80
CA PHE A 666 -26.78 -13.38 -5.91
C PHE A 666 -26.27 -12.32 -6.90
N LYS A 667 -27.12 -11.35 -7.28
CA LYS A 667 -26.76 -10.25 -8.19
C LYS A 667 -25.71 -9.33 -7.59
N ASP A 668 -25.91 -8.82 -6.37
CA ASP A 668 -24.99 -7.93 -5.66
C ASP A 668 -23.65 -8.61 -5.44
N ALA A 669 -23.66 -9.90 -5.07
CA ALA A 669 -22.44 -10.67 -5.02
C ALA A 669 -21.76 -10.72 -6.40
N THR A 670 -22.50 -10.71 -7.52
CA THR A 670 -21.94 -10.63 -8.88
C THR A 670 -21.68 -9.20 -9.41
N SER A 671 -22.34 -8.14 -8.92
CA SER A 671 -22.30 -6.77 -9.46
C SER A 671 -21.55 -5.77 -8.58
N PHE A 672 -20.98 -6.24 -7.46
CA PHE A 672 -20.17 -5.53 -6.47
C PHE A 672 -19.26 -4.41 -6.99
N LEU A 673 -18.78 -4.46 -8.25
CA LEU A 673 -17.71 -3.58 -8.74
C LEU A 673 -18.11 -2.46 -9.69
N GLU A 674 -19.39 -2.25 -9.98
CA GLU A 674 -19.78 -1.01 -10.67
C GLU A 674 -19.68 0.23 -9.76
N SER A 675 -19.55 0.04 -8.44
CA SER A 675 -19.55 1.11 -7.43
C SER A 675 -18.16 1.51 -6.91
N LEU A 676 -17.08 0.84 -7.33
CA LEU A 676 -15.73 1.29 -6.95
C LEU A 676 -15.36 2.59 -7.68
N PRO A 677 -14.83 3.61 -6.98
CA PRO A 677 -14.22 4.75 -7.63
C PRO A 677 -13.12 4.23 -8.55
N LYS A 678 -13.18 4.60 -9.84
CA LYS A 678 -12.03 4.41 -10.73
C LYS A 678 -10.86 5.16 -10.09
N GLU A 679 -9.73 4.48 -9.83
CA GLU A 679 -8.50 5.16 -9.40
C GLU A 679 -8.30 6.36 -10.32
N ASP A 680 -8.44 7.58 -9.80
CA ASP A 680 -8.23 8.78 -10.57
C ASP A 680 -6.72 8.96 -10.76
N PRO A 681 -6.18 8.79 -11.99
CA PRO A 681 -4.77 8.95 -12.24
C PRO A 681 -4.26 10.36 -11.87
N SER A 682 -5.16 11.35 -11.76
CA SER A 682 -4.83 12.72 -11.39
C SER A 682 -4.24 12.82 -9.99
N VAL A 683 -4.73 12.06 -9.01
CA VAL A 683 -4.27 12.10 -7.61
C VAL A 683 -2.85 11.55 -7.49
N MET A 684 -2.54 10.47 -8.21
CA MET A 684 -1.19 9.89 -8.30
C MET A 684 -0.24 10.84 -9.04
N LEU A 685 -0.71 11.49 -10.10
CA LEU A 685 0.08 12.46 -10.85
C LEU A 685 0.38 13.72 -10.03
N GLU A 686 -0.57 14.20 -9.22
CA GLU A 686 -0.37 15.34 -8.33
C GLU A 686 0.68 15.04 -7.25
N ALA A 687 0.60 13.88 -6.58
CA ALA A 687 1.58 13.45 -5.59
C ALA A 687 2.99 13.25 -6.20
N ALA A 688 3.06 12.60 -7.37
CA ALA A 688 4.32 12.44 -8.10
C ALA A 688 4.88 13.78 -8.58
N SER A 689 4.04 14.72 -9.02
CA SER A 689 4.46 16.06 -9.42
C SER A 689 4.99 16.86 -8.23
N ALA A 690 4.35 16.75 -7.05
CA ALA A 690 4.78 17.42 -5.83
C ALA A 690 6.14 16.91 -5.35
N TRP A 691 6.34 15.59 -5.37
CA TRP A 691 7.64 14.97 -5.08
C TRP A 691 8.72 15.42 -6.07
N THR A 692 8.40 15.43 -7.37
CA THR A 692 9.33 15.87 -8.42
C THR A 692 9.70 17.35 -8.28
N GLN A 693 8.72 18.22 -8.01
CA GLN A 693 8.96 19.64 -7.75
C GLN A 693 9.85 19.84 -6.52
N GLN A 694 9.65 19.05 -5.45
CA GLN A 694 10.47 19.12 -4.25
C GLN A 694 11.92 18.66 -4.52
N GLN A 695 12.13 17.56 -5.26
CA GLN A 695 13.46 17.12 -5.69
C GLN A 695 14.18 18.16 -6.55
N VAL A 696 13.46 18.80 -7.49
CA VAL A 696 14.01 19.88 -8.31
C VAL A 696 14.43 21.08 -7.46
N MET A 697 13.67 21.40 -6.40
CA MET A 697 14.03 22.49 -5.48
C MET A 697 15.28 22.14 -4.65
N THR A 698 15.44 20.90 -4.20
CA THR A 698 16.65 20.43 -3.51
C THR A 698 17.87 20.52 -4.43
N LEU A 699 17.77 19.98 -5.65
CA LEU A 699 18.85 20.03 -6.64
C LEU A 699 19.24 21.47 -7.00
N LYS A 700 18.27 22.39 -7.09
CA LYS A 700 18.55 23.83 -7.30
C LYS A 700 19.34 24.43 -6.14
N ALA A 701 18.98 24.11 -4.90
CA ALA A 701 19.67 24.60 -3.71
C ALA A 701 21.12 24.07 -3.64
N GLU A 702 21.33 22.80 -3.96
CA GLU A 702 22.67 22.20 -4.04
C GLU A 702 23.51 22.82 -5.16
N LEU A 703 22.93 23.00 -6.35
CA LEU A 703 23.60 23.65 -7.49
C LEU A 703 24.01 25.09 -7.14
N GLN A 704 23.16 25.82 -6.42
CA GLN A 704 23.45 27.18 -6.00
C GLN A 704 24.57 27.21 -4.96
N SER A 705 24.58 26.29 -3.99
CA SER A 705 25.70 26.13 -3.05
C SER A 705 27.01 25.79 -3.77
N ALA A 706 26.98 24.87 -4.73
CA ALA A 706 28.13 24.50 -5.53
C ALA A 706 28.68 25.68 -6.36
N ARG A 707 27.80 26.54 -6.89
CA ARG A 707 28.21 27.78 -7.58
C ARG A 707 28.91 28.76 -6.66
N ILE A 708 28.40 28.95 -5.44
CA ILE A 708 29.00 29.83 -4.44
C ILE A 708 30.40 29.30 -4.07
N ALA A 709 30.52 28.01 -3.79
CA ALA A 709 31.80 27.37 -3.49
C ALA A 709 32.81 27.51 -4.65
N HIS A 710 32.37 27.27 -5.89
CA HIS A 710 33.21 27.44 -7.08
C HIS A 710 33.66 28.90 -7.27
N GLN A 711 32.79 29.88 -7.03
CA GLN A 711 33.17 31.31 -7.08
C GLN A 711 34.20 31.66 -6.01
N ALA A 712 34.05 31.13 -4.79
CA ALA A 712 35.03 31.32 -3.72
C ALA A 712 36.40 30.71 -4.08
N VAL A 713 36.43 29.50 -4.66
CA VAL A 713 37.67 28.89 -5.14
C VAL A 713 38.30 29.71 -6.27
N LYS A 714 37.50 30.18 -7.22
CA LYS A 714 37.98 31.01 -8.33
C LYS A 714 38.58 32.33 -7.82
N ALA A 715 37.97 32.96 -6.82
CA ALA A 715 38.52 34.15 -6.17
C ALA A 715 39.86 33.87 -5.48
N LYS A 716 39.97 32.75 -4.75
CA LYS A 716 41.24 32.31 -4.13
C LYS A 716 42.34 32.05 -5.15
N MET A 717 42.00 31.43 -6.28
CA MET A 717 42.96 31.18 -7.37
C MET A 717 43.39 32.45 -8.10
N ALA A 718 42.54 33.48 -8.17
CA ALA A 718 42.91 34.77 -8.76
C ALA A 718 43.95 35.49 -7.87
N ILE A 719 43.72 35.52 -6.56
CA ILE A 719 44.66 36.11 -5.59
C ILE A 719 46.01 35.40 -5.66
N ALA A 720 46.03 34.06 -5.66
CA ALA A 720 47.27 33.27 -5.72
C ALA A 720 48.01 33.34 -7.07
N ARG A 721 47.46 34.02 -8.08
CA ARG A 721 48.10 34.22 -9.39
C ARG A 721 48.71 35.61 -9.54
N ASP A 722 48.23 36.56 -8.74
CA ASP A 722 48.73 37.94 -8.68
C ASP A 722 49.85 38.09 -7.62
N ASP A 723 49.91 37.16 -6.66
CA ASP A 723 51.08 36.89 -5.80
C ASP A 723 52.12 35.99 -6.52
#